data_AF-A0A2P8HF88-F1
#
_entry.id   AF-A0A2P8HF88-F1
#
_cell.length_a   1.000
_cell.length_b   1.000
_cell.length_c   1.000
_cell.angle_alpha   90.00
_cell.angle_beta   90.00
_cell.angle_gamma   90.00
#
_symmetry.space_group_name_H-M   'P 1'
#
loop_
_entity.id
_entity.type
_entity.pdbx_description
1 polymer ?
#
loop_
_entity_poly.entity_id
_entity_poly.type
_entity_poly.pdbx_seq_one_letter_code
_entity_poly.pdbx_strand_id
1 'polypeptide(L)'
;MKKILHLLIALLVGWSSLASAQGPSDQRAFNTKIADVLALMPAPNKTQFNTNMEAIAALGEEGLATIAGMLAAPGKGDNTQLQYAIGGYAFYVTQPGKEAARKQAIAALCKALPKTADPENKVFLITQLQTVGDNNAVGTLQPYLSDNRLCDPAARALVKINTPAAQQVLLQALSTATGNNRITLVEALGDSRYAAAAAVIAPLATNADQKLAKVSLYSLAQIGSPASAPVLAGAAAKSNYTYEVTDATASYLYYAATLAANGNKAAAEQIVETLLKQTKTDAQVHTRTAALKLLTDIRGEKNIALLTAAVDDKNAEYRDAALKFAGKYAIATNALWLKKLATANNAGKAAIMGMLGDNKVTAALPAIQKLLTDKDEAVKLAAIKAAGQAGGAAALPVLLSTMKTGNTATVEAVQQALLIMPGTEVAEQSGAALSAMPAPAQAALLAVLSARKADSRVNDVLSLTNSTDTNVRNAAIGALKDVATKGNLPALFTLLNNATDATDISNIQTALINAGATSDEVLAQMKQVATDKQSRYLAVLAGIGESTALLPVTTAFNNGDATTKKAAVAALSNWKDASAAPALLQIARDNANSAYREAALTGYVNLIRKSGFPAEQQLLMLRNAMELATTATLQKDILEGVARCKILPALLFAGNYLDNAPVQQAAANAVMNIALADKTYNGATVRALLEKTAQVLKGQDADYQRQSIRKYLTEMPAGEGYVALFNGKDLSGWKGLVENPVARGKMDAKTLNKAQQKADENMRKGWSVKDGLLVFGGAGDNLCTEKKYADFEMLVDWKITSQGDAGIYLRGSPQVQIWDTSRTDVGAQVGSGGLYNNQQHESKPLKLADNAIGEWNHFRILMQGDHVTVYLNGVLVTDNTILENYWDRGLPIFPEEQIELQAHGTYVAYRDLYIKEIPRPKPFTLSEAEKKEGYKILFDGTNMHEWTGNTKDYVIDEGNLVIYPTNGGHGNLYTKNEYKNFTFRFEFQLTPGANNGLGVRAPLEGDAAYVGMELQILDSEADIYKDLHDYQYHGSVYGVIPAKRGFLKPVGEWNVEEAIVDGTHIKITLNGTVILDGDIADARKNGTIDHKEHPGLKNETGHIGFLGHGSIVRFRDIRVKTL
;
A
#
# COMPACT_ATOMS: atom_id res chain seq x y z
N MET A 1 -29.83 21.41 -55.13
CA MET A 1 -30.53 21.30 -53.84
C MET A 1 -32.01 21.00 -54.09
N LYS A 2 -32.62 20.14 -53.26
CA LYS A 2 -33.98 19.57 -53.39
C LYS A 2 -34.23 18.66 -54.60
N LYS A 3 -33.60 17.47 -54.62
CA LYS A 3 -34.13 16.22 -55.26
C LYS A 3 -33.27 14.95 -55.10
N ILE A 4 -32.14 15.01 -54.39
CA ILE A 4 -31.25 13.83 -54.16
C ILE A 4 -31.34 13.27 -52.72
N LEU A 5 -32.10 13.91 -51.82
CA LEU A 5 -32.17 13.50 -50.40
C LEU A 5 -33.26 12.45 -50.09
N HIS A 6 -34.10 12.07 -51.06
CA HIS A 6 -35.21 11.13 -50.82
C HIS A 6 -34.99 9.73 -51.46
N LEU A 7 -33.90 9.51 -52.21
CA LEU A 7 -33.56 8.18 -52.74
C LEU A 7 -32.52 7.44 -51.88
N LEU A 8 -31.84 8.13 -50.97
CA LEU A 8 -30.84 7.53 -50.07
C LEU A 8 -31.44 6.97 -48.76
N ILE A 9 -32.73 7.18 -48.51
CA ILE A 9 -33.43 6.70 -47.31
C ILE A 9 -34.23 5.40 -47.59
N ALA A 10 -34.44 5.02 -48.86
CA ALA A 10 -35.17 3.81 -49.24
C ALA A 10 -34.27 2.61 -49.60
N LEU A 11 -32.95 2.78 -49.70
CA LEU A 11 -31.98 1.71 -50.03
C LEU A 11 -31.19 1.19 -48.82
N LEU A 12 -31.52 1.65 -47.60
CA LEU A 12 -30.97 1.16 -46.33
C LEU A 12 -31.97 0.31 -45.53
N VAL A 13 -33.13 -0.03 -46.10
CA VAL A 13 -34.19 -0.83 -45.44
C VAL A 13 -34.41 -2.21 -46.09
N GLY A 14 -33.62 -2.57 -47.10
CA GLY A 14 -33.74 -3.87 -47.76
C GLY A 14 -32.38 -4.56 -47.86
N TRP A 15 -32.02 -5.33 -46.83
CA TRP A 15 -31.18 -6.57 -46.85
C TRP A 15 -30.53 -6.84 -45.49
N SER A 16 -31.34 -6.85 -44.43
CA SER A 16 -30.97 -7.45 -43.15
C SER A 16 -32.05 -8.42 -42.69
N SER A 17 -32.39 -9.34 -43.58
CA SER A 17 -33.05 -10.60 -43.24
C SER A 17 -32.48 -11.68 -44.14
N LEU A 18 -31.84 -12.67 -43.49
CA LEU A 18 -31.21 -13.90 -44.01
C LEU A 18 -29.69 -13.83 -44.23
N ALA A 19 -28.93 -14.03 -43.14
CA ALA A 19 -27.87 -15.03 -43.07
C ALA A 19 -27.35 -15.13 -41.63
N SER A 20 -27.97 -16.02 -40.85
CA SER A 20 -27.29 -16.66 -39.73
C SER A 20 -26.15 -17.49 -40.31
N ALA A 21 -24.90 -17.08 -40.10
CA ALA A 21 -23.73 -17.92 -40.32
C ALA A 21 -22.93 -17.96 -39.02
N GLN A 22 -22.90 -19.16 -38.43
CA GLN A 22 -22.25 -19.50 -37.18
C GLN A 22 -20.74 -19.23 -37.26
N GLY A 23 -20.21 -18.46 -36.31
CA GLY A 23 -18.77 -18.42 -36.02
C GLY A 23 -18.28 -19.77 -35.45
N PRO A 24 -16.96 -20.01 -35.42
CA PRO A 24 -16.40 -21.31 -35.04
C PRO A 24 -16.88 -21.69 -33.63
N SER A 25 -17.59 -22.81 -33.54
CA SER A 25 -18.07 -23.34 -32.28
C SER A 25 -16.87 -23.67 -31.39
N ASP A 26 -16.67 -22.93 -30.31
CA ASP A 26 -15.75 -23.31 -29.23
C ASP A 26 -16.17 -24.71 -28.71
N GLN A 27 -15.43 -25.74 -29.14
CA GLN A 27 -15.75 -27.16 -28.94
C GLN A 27 -15.38 -27.69 -27.54
N ARG A 28 -14.87 -26.84 -26.64
CA ARG A 28 -14.59 -27.25 -25.26
C ARG A 28 -15.87 -27.65 -24.54
N ALA A 29 -15.78 -28.66 -23.68
CA ALA A 29 -16.89 -29.06 -22.84
C ALA A 29 -17.36 -27.88 -21.97
N PHE A 30 -18.67 -27.68 -21.87
CA PHE A 30 -19.28 -26.53 -21.19
C PHE A 30 -18.77 -26.32 -19.75
N ASN A 31 -18.55 -27.41 -19.01
CA ASN A 31 -18.01 -27.38 -17.65
C ASN A 31 -16.54 -26.92 -17.59
N THR A 32 -15.75 -27.22 -18.63
CA THR A 32 -14.36 -26.76 -18.73
C THR A 32 -14.30 -25.25 -18.91
N LYS A 33 -15.20 -24.68 -19.74
CA LYS A 33 -15.29 -23.21 -19.91
C LYS A 33 -15.62 -22.49 -18.61
N ILE A 34 -16.46 -23.10 -17.78
CA ILE A 34 -16.79 -22.56 -16.46
C ILE A 34 -15.58 -22.61 -15.52
N ALA A 35 -14.88 -23.75 -15.47
CA ALA A 35 -13.69 -23.91 -14.62
C ALA A 35 -12.58 -22.90 -15.00
N ASP A 36 -12.34 -22.72 -16.31
CA ASP A 36 -11.35 -21.78 -16.83
C ASP A 36 -11.67 -20.34 -16.39
N VAL A 37 -12.94 -19.92 -16.54
CA VAL A 37 -13.36 -18.57 -16.14
C VAL A 37 -13.27 -18.35 -14.63
N LEU A 38 -13.54 -19.39 -13.82
CA LEU A 38 -13.42 -19.31 -12.36
C LEU A 38 -11.95 -19.26 -11.90
N ALA A 39 -11.04 -19.95 -12.59
CA ALA A 39 -9.61 -19.93 -12.29
C ALA A 39 -8.98 -18.53 -12.46
N LEU A 40 -9.60 -17.66 -13.25
CA LEU A 40 -9.17 -16.26 -13.44
C LEU A 40 -9.58 -15.34 -12.28
N MET A 41 -10.24 -15.86 -11.24
CA MET A 41 -10.76 -15.08 -10.11
C MET A 41 -9.92 -15.30 -8.84
N PRO A 42 -9.64 -14.25 -8.05
CA PRO A 42 -10.00 -12.84 -8.25
C PRO A 42 -9.07 -12.11 -9.24
N ALA A 43 -9.57 -11.04 -9.87
CA ALA A 43 -8.76 -10.25 -10.81
C ALA A 43 -7.79 -9.30 -10.07
N PRO A 44 -6.52 -9.18 -10.51
CA PRO A 44 -5.51 -8.34 -9.86
C PRO A 44 -5.66 -6.84 -10.15
N ASN A 45 -6.41 -6.47 -11.20
CA ASN A 45 -6.63 -5.07 -11.60
C ASN A 45 -7.95 -4.90 -12.39
N LYS A 46 -8.31 -3.64 -12.67
CA LYS A 46 -9.55 -3.26 -13.35
C LYS A 46 -9.67 -3.81 -14.78
N THR A 47 -8.57 -3.86 -15.53
CA THR A 47 -8.58 -4.35 -16.92
C THR A 47 -8.90 -5.84 -16.95
N GLN A 48 -8.19 -6.63 -16.13
CA GLN A 48 -8.45 -8.07 -16.02
C GLN A 48 -9.86 -8.34 -15.48
N PHE A 49 -10.33 -7.53 -14.53
CA PHE A 49 -11.70 -7.63 -14.04
C PHE A 49 -12.70 -7.50 -15.20
N ASN A 50 -12.57 -6.46 -16.04
CA ASN A 50 -13.49 -6.27 -17.18
C ASN A 50 -13.44 -7.45 -18.17
N THR A 51 -12.26 -7.93 -18.52
CA THR A 51 -12.09 -9.09 -19.42
C THR A 51 -12.72 -10.35 -18.83
N ASN A 52 -12.48 -10.61 -17.55
CA ASN A 52 -13.07 -11.74 -16.84
C ASN A 52 -14.60 -11.70 -16.85
N MET A 53 -15.20 -10.50 -16.69
CA MET A 53 -16.65 -10.34 -16.74
C MET A 53 -17.22 -10.51 -18.15
N GLU A 54 -16.49 -10.14 -19.19
CA GLU A 54 -16.87 -10.43 -20.58
C GLU A 54 -16.81 -11.93 -20.88
N ALA A 55 -15.84 -12.64 -20.31
CA ALA A 55 -15.78 -14.10 -20.40
C ALA A 55 -16.98 -14.75 -19.70
N ILE A 56 -17.38 -14.27 -18.50
CA ILE A 56 -18.63 -14.72 -17.85
C ILE A 56 -19.84 -14.43 -18.74
N ALA A 57 -19.91 -13.25 -19.39
CA ALA A 57 -21.00 -12.92 -20.30
C ALA A 57 -21.10 -13.90 -21.48
N ALA A 58 -19.96 -14.32 -22.03
CA ALA A 58 -19.90 -15.25 -23.15
C ALA A 58 -20.39 -16.66 -22.80
N LEU A 59 -20.35 -17.07 -21.51
CA LEU A 59 -20.94 -18.33 -21.07
C LEU A 59 -22.48 -18.34 -21.14
N GLY A 60 -23.09 -17.16 -21.23
CA GLY A 60 -24.53 -16.98 -21.32
C GLY A 60 -25.27 -17.39 -20.04
N GLU A 61 -26.60 -17.48 -20.16
CA GLU A 61 -27.50 -17.76 -19.03
C GLU A 61 -27.18 -19.08 -18.32
N GLU A 62 -26.99 -20.16 -19.09
CA GLU A 62 -26.68 -21.48 -18.54
C GLU A 62 -25.36 -21.50 -17.76
N GLY A 63 -24.38 -20.71 -18.20
CA GLY A 63 -23.05 -20.70 -17.61
C GLY A 63 -23.08 -20.09 -16.23
N LEU A 64 -23.68 -18.90 -16.12
CA LEU A 64 -23.84 -18.23 -14.83
C LEU A 64 -24.78 -19.01 -13.89
N ALA A 65 -25.83 -19.65 -14.42
CA ALA A 65 -26.71 -20.50 -13.61
C ALA A 65 -25.96 -21.72 -13.05
N THR A 66 -25.05 -22.30 -13.83
CA THR A 66 -24.20 -23.42 -13.40
C THR A 66 -23.18 -22.98 -12.36
N ILE A 67 -22.52 -21.83 -12.56
CA ILE A 67 -21.61 -21.22 -11.56
C ILE A 67 -22.34 -20.98 -10.24
N ALA A 68 -23.54 -20.41 -10.28
CA ALA A 68 -24.37 -20.22 -9.09
C ALA A 68 -24.77 -21.55 -8.43
N GLY A 69 -24.98 -22.61 -9.23
CA GLY A 69 -25.26 -23.96 -8.74
C GLY A 69 -24.08 -24.65 -8.06
N MET A 70 -22.84 -24.18 -8.27
CA MET A 70 -21.63 -24.73 -7.66
C MET A 70 -21.40 -24.22 -6.22
N LEU A 71 -22.20 -23.27 -5.73
CA LEU A 71 -22.05 -22.73 -4.37
C LEU A 71 -22.25 -23.84 -3.33
N ALA A 72 -21.20 -24.11 -2.55
CA ALA A 72 -21.24 -25.03 -1.42
C ALA A 72 -21.93 -24.39 -0.21
N ALA A 73 -22.53 -25.18 0.67
CA ALA A 73 -23.08 -24.64 1.92
C ALA A 73 -21.96 -24.00 2.78
N PRO A 74 -22.24 -22.94 3.56
CA PRO A 74 -21.26 -22.32 4.44
C PRO A 74 -20.52 -23.33 5.32
N GLY A 75 -19.19 -23.28 5.31
CA GLY A 75 -18.34 -24.23 6.05
C GLY A 75 -18.19 -25.62 5.41
N LYS A 76 -18.73 -25.85 4.20
CA LYS A 76 -18.60 -27.12 3.45
C LYS A 76 -17.76 -27.01 2.16
N GLY A 77 -17.31 -25.81 1.80
CA GLY A 77 -16.44 -25.56 0.66
C GLY A 77 -16.00 -24.10 0.61
N ASP A 78 -15.08 -23.79 -0.30
CA ASP A 78 -14.63 -22.42 -0.55
C ASP A 78 -15.45 -21.79 -1.68
N ASN A 79 -16.28 -20.81 -1.33
CA ASN A 79 -17.10 -20.08 -2.29
C ASN A 79 -16.43 -18.78 -2.78
N THR A 80 -15.19 -18.48 -2.41
CA THR A 80 -14.55 -17.18 -2.66
C THR A 80 -14.52 -16.84 -4.14
N GLN A 81 -14.04 -17.76 -4.99
CA GLN A 81 -13.99 -17.55 -6.45
C GLN A 81 -15.39 -17.44 -7.06
N LEU A 82 -16.32 -18.29 -6.62
CA LEU A 82 -17.71 -18.30 -7.10
C LEU A 82 -18.43 -16.98 -6.74
N GLN A 83 -18.29 -16.52 -5.50
CA GLN A 83 -18.90 -15.27 -5.05
C GLN A 83 -18.27 -14.05 -5.72
N TYR A 84 -16.95 -14.06 -5.93
CA TYR A 84 -16.25 -13.02 -6.69
C TYR A 84 -16.75 -12.97 -8.14
N ALA A 85 -16.88 -14.12 -8.81
CA ALA A 85 -17.39 -14.21 -10.18
C ALA A 85 -18.83 -13.71 -10.30
N ILE A 86 -19.75 -14.23 -9.48
CA ILE A 86 -21.18 -13.90 -9.56
C ILE A 86 -21.41 -12.44 -9.14
N GLY A 87 -20.80 -11.99 -8.04
CA GLY A 87 -20.96 -10.63 -7.54
C GLY A 87 -20.28 -9.58 -8.43
N GLY A 88 -19.08 -9.88 -8.91
CA GLY A 88 -18.37 -9.06 -9.88
C GLY A 88 -19.17 -8.90 -11.17
N TYR A 89 -19.74 -10.00 -11.68
CA TYR A 89 -20.52 -9.97 -12.91
C TYR A 89 -21.83 -9.21 -12.73
N ALA A 90 -22.54 -9.43 -11.62
CA ALA A 90 -23.74 -8.69 -11.28
C ALA A 90 -23.48 -7.18 -11.24
N PHE A 91 -22.38 -6.72 -10.64
CA PHE A 91 -22.01 -5.31 -10.66
C PHE A 91 -21.65 -4.82 -12.07
N TYR A 92 -20.83 -5.59 -12.79
CA TYR A 92 -20.33 -5.24 -14.12
C TYR A 92 -21.46 -4.96 -15.13
N VAL A 93 -22.51 -5.78 -15.13
CA VAL A 93 -23.64 -5.63 -16.08
C VAL A 93 -24.60 -4.48 -15.73
N THR A 94 -24.39 -3.76 -14.62
CA THR A 94 -25.17 -2.55 -14.32
C THR A 94 -24.68 -1.31 -15.08
N GLN A 95 -23.54 -1.40 -15.77
CA GLN A 95 -22.97 -0.29 -16.55
C GLN A 95 -23.80 0.01 -17.82
N PRO A 96 -23.83 1.28 -18.28
CA PRO A 96 -24.51 1.66 -19.53
C PRO A 96 -24.03 0.83 -20.74
N GLY A 97 -24.95 0.36 -21.58
CA GLY A 97 -24.63 -0.42 -22.79
C GLY A 97 -24.50 -1.93 -22.60
N LYS A 98 -24.76 -2.45 -21.39
CA LYS A 98 -24.72 -3.90 -21.06
C LYS A 98 -26.12 -4.47 -20.76
N GLU A 99 -27.19 -3.84 -21.25
CA GLU A 99 -28.59 -4.20 -20.92
C GLU A 99 -28.95 -5.63 -21.34
N ALA A 100 -28.40 -6.15 -22.44
CA ALA A 100 -28.60 -7.53 -22.87
C ALA A 100 -27.94 -8.54 -21.90
N ALA A 101 -26.70 -8.28 -21.49
CA ALA A 101 -25.98 -9.08 -20.50
C ALA A 101 -26.66 -9.04 -19.13
N ARG A 102 -27.20 -7.87 -18.74
CA ARG A 102 -28.01 -7.73 -17.53
C ARG A 102 -29.26 -8.63 -17.55
N LYS A 103 -29.98 -8.69 -18.68
CA LYS A 103 -31.13 -9.60 -18.85
C LYS A 103 -30.74 -11.07 -18.69
N GLN A 104 -29.60 -11.47 -19.27
CA GLN A 104 -29.07 -12.83 -19.12
C GLN A 104 -28.68 -13.14 -17.67
N ALA A 105 -28.04 -12.18 -16.97
CA ALA A 105 -27.69 -12.34 -15.57
C ALA A 105 -28.93 -12.54 -14.69
N ILE A 106 -29.99 -11.76 -14.92
CA ILE A 106 -31.27 -11.90 -14.21
C ILE A 106 -31.88 -13.28 -14.44
N ALA A 107 -31.95 -13.73 -15.70
CA ALA A 107 -32.50 -15.05 -16.03
C ALA A 107 -31.73 -16.19 -15.37
N ALA A 108 -30.39 -16.13 -15.40
CA ALA A 108 -29.51 -17.12 -14.80
C ALA A 108 -29.66 -17.21 -13.28
N LEU A 109 -29.66 -16.06 -12.60
CA LEU A 109 -29.87 -15.99 -11.15
C LEU A 109 -31.27 -16.46 -10.77
N CYS A 110 -32.29 -16.13 -11.57
CA CYS A 110 -33.66 -16.61 -11.35
C CYS A 110 -33.78 -18.13 -11.54
N LYS A 111 -33.00 -18.70 -12.45
CA LYS A 111 -32.96 -20.14 -12.69
C LYS A 111 -32.21 -20.90 -11.59
N ALA A 112 -31.14 -20.32 -11.05
CA ALA A 112 -30.33 -20.92 -10.00
C ALA A 112 -31.01 -20.86 -8.62
N LEU A 113 -31.63 -19.74 -8.27
CA LEU A 113 -32.14 -19.47 -6.92
C LEU A 113 -33.10 -20.56 -6.38
N PRO A 114 -34.10 -21.07 -7.13
CA PRO A 114 -34.96 -22.15 -6.65
C PRO A 114 -34.25 -23.50 -6.46
N LYS A 115 -33.12 -23.71 -7.14
CA LYS A 115 -32.35 -24.97 -7.09
C LYS A 115 -31.30 -24.96 -5.98
N THR A 116 -30.92 -23.79 -5.48
CA THR A 116 -30.00 -23.65 -4.34
C THR A 116 -30.68 -24.16 -3.07
N ALA A 117 -30.07 -25.10 -2.36
CA ALA A 117 -30.66 -25.65 -1.13
C ALA A 117 -30.39 -24.78 0.11
N ASP A 118 -29.15 -24.30 0.25
CA ASP A 118 -28.68 -23.59 1.43
C ASP A 118 -29.26 -22.16 1.53
N PRO A 119 -29.84 -21.76 2.69
CA PRO A 119 -30.42 -20.43 2.87
C PRO A 119 -29.43 -19.27 2.68
N GLU A 120 -28.18 -19.39 3.09
CA GLU A 120 -27.20 -18.30 2.99
C GLU A 120 -26.74 -18.11 1.55
N ASN A 121 -26.62 -19.20 0.79
CA ASN A 121 -26.40 -19.11 -0.66
C ASN A 121 -27.61 -18.48 -1.38
N LYS A 122 -28.84 -18.77 -0.95
CA LYS A 122 -30.03 -18.05 -1.46
C LYS A 122 -29.97 -16.56 -1.15
N VAL A 123 -29.58 -16.18 0.07
CA VAL A 123 -29.39 -14.76 0.45
C VAL A 123 -28.40 -14.11 -0.50
N PHE A 124 -27.23 -14.73 -0.73
CA PHE A 124 -26.22 -14.21 -1.65
C PHE A 124 -26.77 -13.98 -3.06
N LEU A 125 -27.49 -14.95 -3.64
CA LEU A 125 -28.08 -14.83 -4.98
C LEU A 125 -29.19 -13.77 -5.03
N ILE A 126 -30.02 -13.67 -3.99
CA ILE A 126 -31.04 -12.62 -3.87
C ILE A 126 -30.38 -11.24 -3.80
N THR A 127 -29.26 -11.08 -3.09
CA THR A 127 -28.49 -9.84 -3.08
C THR A 127 -27.94 -9.49 -4.47
N GLN A 128 -27.59 -10.47 -5.29
CA GLN A 128 -27.21 -10.18 -6.68
C GLN A 128 -28.42 -9.73 -7.50
N LEU A 129 -29.60 -10.34 -7.31
CA LEU A 129 -30.85 -9.88 -7.91
C LEU A 129 -31.28 -8.50 -7.40
N GLN A 130 -30.94 -8.10 -6.19
CA GLN A 130 -31.13 -6.71 -5.73
C GLN A 130 -30.28 -5.74 -6.57
N THR A 131 -29.07 -6.13 -6.97
CA THR A 131 -28.17 -5.29 -7.79
C THR A 131 -28.64 -5.21 -9.25
N VAL A 132 -28.99 -6.34 -9.87
CA VAL A 132 -29.28 -6.40 -11.32
C VAL A 132 -30.76 -6.49 -11.67
N GLY A 133 -31.63 -6.84 -10.74
CA GLY A 133 -33.02 -7.24 -11.00
C GLY A 133 -33.83 -6.23 -11.81
N ASP A 134 -34.78 -6.75 -12.57
CA ASP A 134 -35.87 -6.01 -13.21
C ASP A 134 -37.21 -6.74 -12.98
N ASN A 135 -38.27 -6.36 -13.71
CA ASN A 135 -39.59 -6.96 -13.57
C ASN A 135 -39.61 -8.50 -13.74
N ASN A 136 -38.66 -9.08 -14.47
CA ASN A 136 -38.59 -10.52 -14.72
C ASN A 136 -38.20 -11.31 -13.47
N ALA A 137 -37.53 -10.70 -12.50
CA ALA A 137 -37.13 -11.36 -11.24
C ALA A 137 -38.27 -11.44 -10.21
N VAL A 138 -39.35 -10.66 -10.38
CA VAL A 138 -40.40 -10.49 -9.37
C VAL A 138 -41.06 -11.83 -9.02
N GLY A 139 -41.46 -12.61 -10.03
CA GLY A 139 -42.10 -13.91 -9.82
C GLY A 139 -41.20 -14.91 -9.08
N THR A 140 -39.89 -14.85 -9.33
CA THR A 140 -38.92 -15.73 -8.65
C THR A 140 -38.68 -15.32 -7.20
N LEU A 141 -38.72 -14.03 -6.89
CA LEU A 141 -38.50 -13.51 -5.54
C LEU A 141 -39.73 -13.69 -4.63
N GLN A 142 -40.93 -13.68 -5.21
CA GLN A 142 -42.21 -13.71 -4.48
C GLN A 142 -42.33 -14.82 -3.42
N PRO A 143 -41.98 -16.10 -3.69
CA PRO A 143 -42.17 -17.18 -2.70
C PRO A 143 -41.39 -16.96 -1.39
N TYR A 144 -40.26 -16.24 -1.47
CA TYR A 144 -39.35 -16.02 -0.35
C TYR A 144 -39.82 -14.95 0.64
N LEU A 145 -40.87 -14.19 0.31
CA LEU A 145 -41.48 -13.21 1.23
C LEU A 145 -42.22 -13.85 2.41
N SER A 146 -42.52 -15.15 2.32
CA SER A 146 -43.11 -15.93 3.42
C SER A 146 -42.07 -16.60 4.32
N ASP A 147 -40.80 -16.62 3.92
CA ASP A 147 -39.71 -17.29 4.63
C ASP A 147 -39.05 -16.35 5.65
N ASN A 148 -38.89 -16.81 6.90
CA ASN A 148 -38.37 -15.97 7.99
C ASN A 148 -36.92 -15.49 7.78
N ARG A 149 -36.08 -16.25 7.05
CA ARG A 149 -34.68 -15.90 6.80
C ARG A 149 -34.52 -15.11 5.50
N LEU A 150 -35.37 -15.39 4.51
CA LEU A 150 -35.24 -14.87 3.14
C LEU A 150 -36.18 -13.69 2.83
N CYS A 151 -37.17 -13.40 3.69
CA CYS A 151 -38.11 -12.30 3.48
C CYS A 151 -37.40 -10.95 3.36
N ASP A 152 -36.48 -10.63 4.28
CA ASP A 152 -35.71 -9.38 4.28
C ASP A 152 -34.89 -9.16 2.98
N PRO A 153 -33.99 -10.06 2.57
CA PRO A 153 -33.26 -9.88 1.31
C PRO A 153 -34.19 -9.85 0.09
N ALA A 154 -35.25 -10.67 0.05
CA ALA A 154 -36.19 -10.67 -1.08
C ALA A 154 -36.98 -9.36 -1.16
N ALA A 155 -37.44 -8.83 -0.03
CA ALA A 155 -38.15 -7.57 0.03
C ALA A 155 -37.26 -6.40 -0.42
N ARG A 156 -36.00 -6.33 0.03
CA ARG A 156 -35.04 -5.31 -0.45
C ARG A 156 -34.76 -5.41 -1.94
N ALA A 157 -34.66 -6.62 -2.49
CA ALA A 157 -34.51 -6.82 -3.93
C ALA A 157 -35.72 -6.28 -4.70
N LEU A 158 -36.95 -6.56 -4.25
CA LEU A 158 -38.18 -6.03 -4.85
C LEU A 158 -38.31 -4.51 -4.73
N VAL A 159 -37.90 -3.93 -3.61
CA VAL A 159 -37.84 -2.46 -3.43
C VAL A 159 -36.88 -1.84 -4.43
N LYS A 160 -35.74 -2.48 -4.71
CA LYS A 160 -34.77 -1.96 -5.69
C LYS A 160 -35.26 -2.10 -7.13
N ILE A 161 -36.01 -3.16 -7.45
CA ILE A 161 -36.69 -3.36 -8.74
C ILE A 161 -37.78 -2.29 -8.95
N ASN A 162 -38.55 -2.00 -7.90
CA ASN A 162 -39.55 -0.93 -7.82
C ASN A 162 -40.55 -0.82 -8.99
N THR A 163 -40.94 -1.94 -9.61
CA THR A 163 -41.98 -1.96 -10.64
C THR A 163 -43.37 -2.13 -10.02
N PRO A 164 -44.46 -1.80 -10.74
CA PRO A 164 -45.82 -2.02 -10.25
C PRO A 164 -46.08 -3.48 -9.81
N ALA A 165 -45.52 -4.47 -10.52
CA ALA A 165 -45.65 -5.87 -10.15
C ALA A 165 -44.89 -6.19 -8.84
N ALA A 166 -43.67 -5.67 -8.67
CA ALA A 166 -42.90 -5.85 -7.43
C ALA A 166 -43.64 -5.27 -6.22
N GLN A 167 -44.20 -4.06 -6.38
CA GLN A 167 -45.00 -3.37 -5.37
C GLN A 167 -46.28 -4.14 -5.03
N GLN A 168 -46.98 -4.67 -6.04
CA GLN A 168 -48.19 -5.47 -5.83
C GLN A 168 -47.90 -6.77 -5.09
N VAL A 169 -46.79 -7.44 -5.40
CA VAL A 169 -46.36 -8.66 -4.72
C VAL A 169 -46.02 -8.41 -3.24
N LEU A 170 -45.29 -7.32 -2.95
CA LEU A 170 -45.02 -6.90 -1.57
C LEU A 170 -46.33 -6.64 -0.80
N LEU A 171 -47.29 -5.95 -1.44
CA LEU A 171 -48.58 -5.65 -0.83
C LEU A 171 -49.42 -6.91 -0.58
N GLN A 172 -49.41 -7.84 -1.52
CA GLN A 172 -50.11 -9.12 -1.38
C GLN A 172 -49.51 -9.95 -0.23
N ALA A 173 -48.18 -10.04 -0.15
CA ALA A 173 -47.49 -10.77 0.91
C ALA A 173 -47.79 -10.21 2.31
N LEU A 174 -47.95 -8.89 2.43
CA LEU A 174 -48.27 -8.24 3.71
C LEU A 174 -49.60 -8.75 4.31
N SER A 175 -50.57 -9.11 3.48
CA SER A 175 -51.91 -9.52 3.93
C SER A 175 -51.91 -10.80 4.80
N THR A 176 -50.92 -11.68 4.60
CA THR A 176 -50.77 -12.96 5.31
C THR A 176 -49.56 -13.00 6.24
N ALA A 177 -48.71 -11.95 6.24
CA ALA A 177 -47.48 -11.93 7.00
C ALA A 177 -47.70 -11.71 8.51
N THR A 178 -46.89 -12.38 9.32
CA THR A 178 -46.87 -12.24 10.79
C THR A 178 -45.44 -12.03 11.28
N GLY A 179 -45.28 -11.64 12.55
CA GLY A 179 -43.98 -11.43 13.18
C GLY A 179 -43.06 -10.48 12.41
N ASN A 180 -41.77 -10.82 12.33
CA ASN A 180 -40.75 -10.00 11.69
C ASN A 180 -41.00 -9.78 10.19
N ASN A 181 -41.52 -10.78 9.47
CA ASN A 181 -41.82 -10.63 8.03
C ASN A 181 -42.83 -9.52 7.78
N ARG A 182 -43.82 -9.37 8.68
CA ARG A 182 -44.80 -8.28 8.59
C ARG A 182 -44.15 -6.91 8.71
N ILE A 183 -43.19 -6.76 9.63
CA ILE A 183 -42.44 -5.51 9.81
C ILE A 183 -41.61 -5.21 8.55
N THR A 184 -40.85 -6.19 8.07
CA THR A 184 -40.05 -6.10 6.84
C THR A 184 -40.88 -5.68 5.63
N LEU A 185 -42.07 -6.26 5.44
CA LEU A 185 -42.93 -5.94 4.30
C LEU A 185 -43.55 -4.54 4.41
N VAL A 186 -43.88 -4.08 5.61
CA VAL A 186 -44.33 -2.68 5.82
C VAL A 186 -43.20 -1.70 5.49
N GLU A 187 -41.98 -1.98 5.93
CA GLU A 187 -40.80 -1.17 5.62
C GLU A 187 -40.56 -1.12 4.10
N ALA A 188 -40.54 -2.28 3.45
CA ALA A 188 -40.34 -2.39 2.01
C ALA A 188 -41.39 -1.63 1.19
N LEU A 189 -42.67 -1.70 1.58
CA LEU A 189 -43.72 -0.91 0.92
C LEU A 189 -43.54 0.60 1.12
N GLY A 190 -43.05 1.00 2.30
CA GLY A 190 -42.61 2.38 2.58
C GLY A 190 -41.50 2.84 1.65
N ASP A 191 -40.42 2.07 1.56
CA ASP A 191 -39.24 2.36 0.73
C ASP A 191 -39.57 2.40 -0.77
N SER A 192 -40.51 1.55 -1.22
CA SER A 192 -41.02 1.55 -2.60
C SER A 192 -41.90 2.76 -2.94
N ARG A 193 -42.34 3.52 -1.92
CA ARG A 193 -43.29 4.65 -2.00
C ARG A 193 -44.60 4.29 -2.70
N TYR A 194 -45.09 3.07 -2.49
CA TYR A 194 -46.27 2.58 -3.18
C TYR A 194 -47.58 3.13 -2.57
N ALA A 195 -48.21 4.08 -3.27
CA ALA A 195 -49.39 4.79 -2.77
C ALA A 195 -50.55 3.89 -2.35
N ALA A 196 -50.79 2.78 -3.06
CA ALA A 196 -51.89 1.85 -2.74
C ALA A 196 -51.68 1.10 -1.41
N ALA A 197 -50.43 1.01 -0.92
CA ALA A 197 -50.14 0.38 0.37
C ALA A 197 -50.56 1.22 1.57
N ALA A 198 -50.75 2.55 1.41
CA ALA A 198 -51.05 3.45 2.52
C ALA A 198 -52.32 3.04 3.28
N ALA A 199 -53.37 2.62 2.57
CA ALA A 199 -54.63 2.18 3.19
C ALA A 199 -54.46 0.88 4.01
N VAL A 200 -53.54 -0.01 3.59
CA VAL A 200 -53.28 -1.29 4.26
C VAL A 200 -52.34 -1.13 5.46
N ILE A 201 -51.39 -0.18 5.38
CA ILE A 201 -50.43 0.12 6.46
C ILE A 201 -51.06 0.99 7.54
N ALA A 202 -51.98 1.90 7.20
CA ALA A 202 -52.60 2.85 8.13
C ALA A 202 -53.13 2.21 9.44
N PRO A 203 -53.88 1.09 9.41
CA PRO A 203 -54.34 0.42 10.64
C PRO A 203 -53.20 -0.11 11.53
N LEU A 204 -52.04 -0.42 10.95
CA LEU A 204 -50.87 -0.99 11.64
C LEU A 204 -50.09 0.05 12.45
N ALA A 205 -50.27 1.34 12.16
CA ALA A 205 -49.66 2.45 12.88
C ALA A 205 -50.11 2.56 14.36
N THR A 206 -51.15 1.83 14.75
CA THR A 206 -51.66 1.78 16.13
C THR A 206 -51.58 0.39 16.76
N ASN A 207 -50.76 -0.50 16.18
CA ASN A 207 -50.59 -1.86 16.69
C ASN A 207 -49.95 -1.86 18.09
N ALA A 208 -50.29 -2.87 18.91
CA ALA A 208 -49.69 -3.06 20.22
C ALA A 208 -48.17 -3.36 20.15
N ASP A 209 -47.70 -3.98 19.06
CA ASP A 209 -46.27 -4.10 18.78
C ASP A 209 -45.72 -2.73 18.35
N GLN A 210 -44.97 -2.12 19.27
CA GLN A 210 -44.38 -0.80 19.09
C GLN A 210 -43.38 -0.75 17.91
N LYS A 211 -42.71 -1.86 17.57
CA LYS A 211 -41.81 -1.90 16.40
C LYS A 211 -42.61 -1.83 15.10
N LEU A 212 -43.71 -2.59 15.02
CA LEU A 212 -44.60 -2.54 13.86
C LEU A 212 -45.28 -1.18 13.73
N ALA A 213 -45.73 -0.59 14.83
CA ALA A 213 -46.32 0.75 14.83
C ALA A 213 -45.33 1.80 14.32
N LYS A 214 -44.09 1.78 14.84
CA LYS A 214 -42.98 2.65 14.40
C LYS A 214 -42.74 2.56 12.89
N VAL A 215 -42.49 1.35 12.40
CA VAL A 215 -42.19 1.11 10.98
C VAL A 215 -43.39 1.50 10.11
N SER A 216 -44.62 1.27 10.56
CA SER A 216 -45.83 1.69 9.85
C SER A 216 -45.94 3.21 9.72
N LEU A 217 -45.68 3.96 10.79
CA LEU A 217 -45.67 5.42 10.77
C LEU A 217 -44.59 5.96 9.83
N TYR A 218 -43.38 5.40 9.90
CA TYR A 218 -42.29 5.76 8.99
C TYR A 218 -42.63 5.47 7.53
N SER A 219 -43.15 4.28 7.21
CA SER A 219 -43.55 3.90 5.86
C SER A 219 -44.66 4.78 5.30
N LEU A 220 -45.68 5.13 6.11
CA LEU A 220 -46.73 6.06 5.70
C LEU A 220 -46.19 7.46 5.37
N ALA A 221 -45.18 7.90 6.13
CA ALA A 221 -44.51 9.17 5.91
C ALA A 221 -43.63 9.16 4.65
N GLN A 222 -42.94 8.05 4.36
CA GLN A 222 -42.19 7.85 3.11
C GLN A 222 -43.07 7.79 1.87
N ILE A 223 -44.21 7.09 1.94
CA ILE A 223 -45.16 7.00 0.83
C ILE A 223 -45.69 8.39 0.45
N GLY A 224 -45.86 9.30 1.42
CA GLY A 224 -46.23 10.68 1.13
C GLY A 224 -47.67 10.85 0.63
N SER A 225 -48.53 9.84 0.79
CA SER A 225 -49.95 9.90 0.37
C SER A 225 -50.74 10.91 1.23
N PRO A 226 -51.67 11.70 0.66
CA PRO A 226 -52.59 12.54 1.44
C PRO A 226 -53.38 11.76 2.49
N ALA A 227 -53.68 10.48 2.22
CA ALA A 227 -54.39 9.60 3.14
C ALA A 227 -53.59 9.28 4.42
N SER A 228 -52.26 9.43 4.40
CA SER A 228 -51.40 9.25 5.57
C SER A 228 -51.52 10.39 6.58
N ALA A 229 -51.92 11.60 6.14
CA ALA A 229 -51.88 12.80 6.97
C ALA A 229 -52.69 12.71 8.27
N PRO A 230 -53.96 12.24 8.27
CA PRO A 230 -54.73 12.13 9.52
C PRO A 230 -54.15 11.12 10.51
N VAL A 231 -53.58 10.02 10.01
CA VAL A 231 -52.97 8.98 10.85
C VAL A 231 -51.71 9.50 11.52
N LEU A 232 -50.82 10.13 10.75
CA LEU A 232 -49.56 10.69 11.25
C LEU A 232 -49.80 11.88 12.19
N ALA A 233 -50.71 12.79 11.84
CA ALA A 233 -51.07 13.92 12.69
C ALA A 233 -51.70 13.45 14.01
N GLY A 234 -52.59 12.46 13.96
CA GLY A 234 -53.21 11.87 15.14
C GLY A 234 -52.20 11.17 16.05
N ALA A 235 -51.24 10.43 15.48
CA ALA A 235 -50.17 9.78 16.24
C ALA A 235 -49.24 10.80 16.90
N ALA A 236 -48.82 11.85 16.17
CA ALA A 236 -48.01 12.93 16.71
C ALA A 236 -48.72 13.74 17.80
N ALA A 237 -50.04 13.94 17.67
CA ALA A 237 -50.84 14.59 18.72
C ALA A 237 -50.92 13.73 19.99
N LYS A 238 -51.09 12.40 19.84
CA LYS A 238 -51.12 11.45 20.96
C LYS A 238 -49.79 11.39 21.71
N SER A 239 -48.67 11.53 21.02
CA SER A 239 -47.34 11.65 21.64
C SER A 239 -47.08 13.06 22.21
N ASN A 240 -48.07 13.95 22.21
CA ASN A 240 -47.92 15.36 22.61
C ASN A 240 -46.78 16.07 21.84
N TYR A 241 -46.54 15.66 20.60
CA TYR A 241 -45.48 16.17 19.73
C TYR A 241 -44.07 16.02 20.31
N THR A 242 -43.83 15.04 21.19
CA THR A 242 -42.50 14.68 21.67
C THR A 242 -41.94 13.48 20.92
N TYR A 243 -40.66 13.18 21.12
CA TYR A 243 -40.03 11.95 20.60
C TYR A 243 -40.28 10.81 21.58
N GLU A 244 -40.73 9.68 21.08
CA GLU A 244 -41.04 8.48 21.86
C GLU A 244 -40.74 7.22 21.02
N VAL A 245 -40.90 6.03 21.60
CA VAL A 245 -40.45 4.75 21.00
C VAL A 245 -40.99 4.50 19.58
N THR A 246 -42.19 4.98 19.23
CA THR A 246 -42.79 4.85 17.90
C THR A 246 -42.39 5.94 16.91
N ASP A 247 -41.65 6.97 17.35
CA ASP A 247 -41.20 8.10 16.52
C ASP A 247 -42.34 8.77 15.72
N ALA A 248 -43.54 8.85 16.30
CA ALA A 248 -44.72 9.37 15.61
C ALA A 248 -44.55 10.83 15.13
N THR A 249 -44.03 11.69 16.00
CA THR A 249 -43.76 13.10 15.68
C THR A 249 -42.70 13.26 14.60
N ALA A 250 -41.64 12.46 14.67
CA ALA A 250 -40.56 12.48 13.67
C ALA A 250 -41.08 12.03 12.31
N SER A 251 -41.91 10.99 12.27
CA SER A 251 -42.57 10.50 11.05
C SER A 251 -43.49 11.56 10.45
N TYR A 252 -44.22 12.32 11.27
CA TYR A 252 -45.08 13.40 10.77
C TYR A 252 -44.29 14.58 10.19
N LEU A 253 -43.17 14.97 10.82
CA LEU A 253 -42.24 15.95 10.25
C LEU A 253 -41.60 15.45 8.95
N TYR A 254 -41.22 14.17 8.91
CA TYR A 254 -40.68 13.55 7.70
C TYR A 254 -41.71 13.54 6.58
N TYR A 255 -42.99 13.28 6.87
CA TYR A 255 -44.07 13.38 5.91
C TYR A 255 -44.23 14.79 5.32
N ALA A 256 -44.14 15.83 6.16
CA ALA A 256 -44.15 17.21 5.67
C ALA A 256 -42.95 17.50 4.76
N ALA A 257 -41.76 16.99 5.10
CA ALA A 257 -40.59 17.09 4.24
C ALA A 257 -40.77 16.35 2.90
N THR A 258 -41.34 15.14 2.93
CA THR A 258 -41.69 14.36 1.73
C THR A 258 -42.67 15.11 0.84
N LEU A 259 -43.72 15.73 1.41
CA LEU A 259 -44.66 16.56 0.65
C LEU A 259 -43.96 17.75 -0.03
N ALA A 260 -43.08 18.45 0.69
CA ALA A 260 -42.32 19.57 0.13
C ALA A 260 -41.40 19.12 -1.03
N ALA A 261 -40.72 17.98 -0.86
CA ALA A 261 -39.86 17.38 -1.88
C ALA A 261 -40.64 16.93 -3.12
N ASN A 262 -41.86 16.44 -2.94
CA ASN A 262 -42.78 16.04 -4.01
C ASN A 262 -43.50 17.25 -4.66
N GLY A 263 -43.11 18.48 -4.35
CA GLY A 263 -43.66 19.71 -4.93
C GLY A 263 -44.91 20.25 -4.22
N ASN A 264 -45.47 19.55 -3.25
CA ASN A 264 -46.63 19.99 -2.47
C ASN A 264 -46.21 20.87 -1.27
N LYS A 265 -45.52 21.98 -1.57
CA LYS A 265 -44.94 22.88 -0.56
C LYS A 265 -46.01 23.55 0.31
N ALA A 266 -47.18 23.87 -0.24
CA ALA A 266 -48.25 24.52 0.51
C ALA A 266 -48.82 23.62 1.62
N ALA A 267 -49.04 22.33 1.34
CA ALA A 267 -49.50 21.37 2.35
C ALA A 267 -48.43 21.11 3.41
N ALA A 268 -47.16 20.98 3.00
CA ALA A 268 -46.03 20.85 3.92
C ALA A 268 -45.92 22.06 4.86
N GLU A 269 -46.01 23.27 4.30
CA GLU A 269 -45.98 24.53 5.03
C GLU A 269 -47.11 24.61 6.05
N GLN A 270 -48.34 24.27 5.67
CA GLN A 270 -49.48 24.24 6.58
C GLN A 270 -49.28 23.29 7.76
N ILE A 271 -48.73 22.10 7.52
CA ILE A 271 -48.41 21.12 8.57
C ILE A 271 -47.39 21.71 9.55
N VAL A 272 -46.31 22.26 9.02
CA VAL A 272 -45.19 22.78 9.82
C VAL A 272 -45.59 24.01 10.62
N GLU A 273 -46.40 24.91 10.05
CA GLU A 273 -46.99 26.04 10.79
C GLU A 273 -47.91 25.58 11.92
N THR A 274 -48.69 24.53 11.67
CA THR A 274 -49.57 23.94 12.68
C THR A 274 -48.76 23.35 13.82
N LEU A 275 -47.69 22.62 13.51
CA LEU A 275 -46.75 22.10 14.51
C LEU A 275 -46.16 23.23 15.35
N LEU A 276 -45.62 24.28 14.74
CA LEU A 276 -45.07 25.45 15.46
C LEU A 276 -46.11 26.12 16.39
N LYS A 277 -47.38 26.17 15.98
CA LYS A 277 -48.47 26.73 16.82
C LYS A 277 -48.83 25.83 17.99
N GLN A 278 -48.70 24.51 17.84
CA GLN A 278 -49.07 23.51 18.85
C GLN A 278 -47.94 23.17 19.82
N THR A 279 -46.69 23.37 19.43
CA THR A 279 -45.51 23.10 20.27
C THR A 279 -45.05 24.36 21.00
N LYS A 280 -45.26 24.43 22.31
CA LYS A 280 -44.97 25.63 23.13
C LYS A 280 -44.12 25.35 24.37
N THR A 281 -43.80 24.09 24.64
CA THR A 281 -43.09 23.68 25.86
C THR A 281 -41.65 23.26 25.53
N ASP A 282 -40.78 23.27 26.54
CA ASP A 282 -39.39 22.82 26.38
C ASP A 282 -39.27 21.34 26.03
N ALA A 283 -40.22 20.50 26.47
CA ALA A 283 -40.29 19.08 26.07
C ALA A 283 -40.48 18.89 24.56
N GLN A 284 -40.94 19.92 23.84
CA GLN A 284 -41.21 19.91 22.40
C GLN A 284 -40.14 20.69 21.60
N VAL A 285 -39.03 21.10 22.24
CA VAL A 285 -38.03 21.96 21.62
C VAL A 285 -37.48 21.38 20.31
N HIS A 286 -37.17 20.08 20.29
CA HIS A 286 -36.67 19.40 19.09
C HIS A 286 -37.68 19.44 17.93
N THR A 287 -38.97 19.25 18.22
CA THR A 287 -40.05 19.27 17.24
C THR A 287 -40.21 20.66 16.63
N ARG A 288 -40.29 21.70 17.47
CA ARG A 288 -40.42 23.09 16.96
C ARG A 288 -39.17 23.56 16.24
N THR A 289 -37.98 23.12 16.66
CA THR A 289 -36.72 23.39 15.95
C THR A 289 -36.73 22.77 14.55
N ALA A 290 -37.10 21.48 14.43
CA ALA A 290 -37.19 20.79 13.15
C ALA A 290 -38.26 21.42 12.24
N ALA A 291 -39.40 21.80 12.82
CA ALA A 291 -40.44 22.53 12.11
C ALA A 291 -39.92 23.90 11.61
N LEU A 292 -39.24 24.68 12.46
CA LEU A 292 -38.65 25.96 12.08
C LEU A 292 -37.63 25.82 10.95
N LYS A 293 -36.80 24.77 10.99
CA LYS A 293 -35.84 24.45 9.92
C LYS A 293 -36.55 24.17 8.60
N LEU A 294 -37.51 23.24 8.60
CA LEU A 294 -38.23 22.86 7.40
C LEU A 294 -39.01 24.05 6.80
N LEU A 295 -39.62 24.88 7.65
CA LEU A 295 -40.28 26.11 7.20
C LEU A 295 -39.29 27.09 6.57
N THR A 296 -38.08 27.21 7.12
CA THR A 296 -37.00 28.02 6.54
C THR A 296 -36.54 27.47 5.21
N ASP A 297 -36.45 26.15 5.04
CA ASP A 297 -36.11 25.52 3.76
C ASP A 297 -37.18 25.75 2.68
N ILE A 298 -38.46 25.80 3.09
CA ILE A 298 -39.59 26.07 2.18
C ILE A 298 -39.62 27.55 1.78
N ARG A 299 -39.50 28.48 2.75
CA ARG A 299 -39.72 29.92 2.55
C ARG A 299 -38.45 30.72 2.21
N GLY A 300 -37.27 30.20 2.55
CA GLY A 300 -36.01 30.92 2.46
C GLY A 300 -36.01 32.22 3.27
N GLU A 301 -35.51 33.30 2.67
CA GLU A 301 -35.42 34.63 3.29
C GLU A 301 -36.76 35.18 3.80
N LYS A 302 -37.89 34.76 3.20
CA LYS A 302 -39.23 35.17 3.66
C LYS A 302 -39.54 34.72 5.09
N ASN A 303 -38.78 33.76 5.65
CA ASN A 303 -38.96 33.28 7.02
C ASN A 303 -38.21 34.13 8.08
N ILE A 304 -37.44 35.14 7.67
CA ILE A 304 -36.54 35.88 8.59
C ILE A 304 -37.30 36.60 9.71
N ALA A 305 -38.53 37.07 9.47
CA ALA A 305 -39.39 37.64 10.52
C ALA A 305 -39.68 36.64 11.65
N LEU A 306 -39.88 35.37 11.32
CA LEU A 306 -40.09 34.32 12.32
C LEU A 306 -38.79 33.96 13.05
N LEU A 307 -37.67 33.88 12.31
CA LEU A 307 -36.35 33.60 12.90
C LEU A 307 -35.90 34.70 13.87
N THR A 308 -36.14 35.97 13.52
CA THR A 308 -35.85 37.11 14.40
C THR A 308 -36.72 37.13 15.65
N ALA A 309 -37.99 36.72 15.55
CA ALA A 309 -38.86 36.56 16.72
C ALA A 309 -38.40 35.41 17.64
N ALA A 310 -37.92 34.31 17.05
CA ALA A 310 -37.43 33.14 17.80
C ALA A 310 -36.22 33.46 18.69
N VAL A 311 -35.48 34.54 18.42
CA VAL A 311 -34.36 35.00 19.28
C VAL A 311 -34.83 35.46 20.67
N ASP A 312 -36.09 35.82 20.86
CA ASP A 312 -36.61 36.18 22.18
C ASP A 312 -37.15 34.97 22.97
N ASP A 313 -37.09 33.77 22.40
CA ASP A 313 -37.58 32.57 23.07
C ASP A 313 -36.77 32.28 24.34
N LYS A 314 -37.43 31.78 25.39
CA LYS A 314 -36.77 31.48 26.67
C LYS A 314 -35.78 30.31 26.55
N ASN A 315 -36.03 29.38 25.62
CA ASN A 315 -35.20 28.21 25.41
C ASN A 315 -33.96 28.53 24.56
N ALA A 316 -32.76 28.25 25.11
CA ALA A 316 -31.49 28.57 24.45
C ALA A 316 -31.27 27.78 23.14
N GLU A 317 -31.57 26.49 23.13
CA GLU A 317 -31.37 25.63 21.96
C GLU A 317 -32.22 26.11 20.77
N TYR A 318 -33.45 26.55 21.03
CA TYR A 318 -34.33 27.07 19.98
C TYR A 318 -33.82 28.39 19.40
N ARG A 319 -33.34 29.31 20.26
CA ARG A 319 -32.72 30.57 19.81
C ARG A 319 -31.52 30.33 18.92
N ASP A 320 -30.61 29.46 19.35
CA ASP A 320 -29.37 29.19 18.63
C ASP A 320 -29.64 28.48 17.30
N ALA A 321 -30.60 27.57 17.26
CA ALA A 321 -31.04 26.95 16.02
C ALA A 321 -31.63 27.99 15.04
N ALA A 322 -32.49 28.90 15.51
CA ALA A 322 -33.05 29.96 14.69
C ALA A 322 -31.96 30.85 14.07
N LEU A 323 -30.94 31.22 14.85
CA LEU A 323 -29.81 32.01 14.37
C LEU A 323 -28.93 31.24 13.38
N LYS A 324 -28.70 29.94 13.61
CA LYS A 324 -28.00 29.07 12.66
C LYS A 324 -28.73 29.01 11.32
N PHE A 325 -30.06 28.89 11.33
CA PHE A 325 -30.87 28.88 10.11
C PHE A 325 -30.88 30.24 9.40
N ALA A 326 -30.82 31.33 10.18
CA ALA A 326 -30.72 32.69 9.67
C ALA A 326 -29.35 33.01 9.03
N GLY A 327 -28.26 32.38 9.48
CA GLY A 327 -26.90 32.71 9.08
C GLY A 327 -26.68 32.84 7.58
N LYS A 328 -27.24 31.90 6.80
CA LYS A 328 -27.18 31.91 5.32
C LYS A 328 -27.72 33.22 4.69
N TYR A 329 -28.63 33.90 5.37
CA TYR A 329 -29.29 35.13 4.92
C TYR A 329 -28.78 36.38 5.66
N ALA A 330 -27.84 36.24 6.60
CA ALA A 330 -27.45 37.29 7.52
C ALA A 330 -26.89 38.55 6.83
N ILE A 331 -26.13 38.36 5.74
CA ILE A 331 -25.61 39.47 4.93
C ILE A 331 -26.75 40.24 4.26
N ALA A 332 -27.64 39.53 3.54
CA ALA A 332 -28.77 40.13 2.84
C ALA A 332 -29.75 40.84 3.80
N THR A 333 -29.91 40.29 5.02
CA THR A 333 -30.87 40.77 6.01
C THR A 333 -30.24 41.55 7.16
N ASN A 334 -28.99 42.03 7.00
CA ASN A 334 -28.22 42.65 8.07
C ASN A 334 -28.96 43.79 8.79
N ALA A 335 -29.71 44.62 8.07
CA ALA A 335 -30.45 45.74 8.65
C ALA A 335 -31.51 45.27 9.67
N LEU A 336 -32.17 44.14 9.41
CA LEU A 336 -33.15 43.54 10.32
C LEU A 336 -32.46 43.00 11.57
N TRP A 337 -31.31 42.33 11.42
CA TRP A 337 -30.53 41.82 12.54
C TRP A 337 -29.94 42.94 13.40
N LEU A 338 -29.51 44.05 12.81
CA LEU A 338 -29.03 45.23 13.55
C LEU A 338 -30.15 45.91 14.33
N LYS A 339 -31.34 46.03 13.74
CA LYS A 339 -32.52 46.52 14.45
C LYS A 339 -32.89 45.59 15.61
N LYS A 340 -32.81 44.27 15.39
CA LYS A 340 -33.09 43.27 16.43
C LYS A 340 -32.05 43.32 17.55
N LEU A 341 -30.76 43.43 17.22
CA LEU A 341 -29.65 43.55 18.17
C LEU A 341 -29.84 44.72 19.14
N ALA A 342 -30.37 45.85 18.66
CA ALA A 342 -30.61 47.04 19.49
C ALA A 342 -31.71 46.85 20.55
N THR A 343 -32.61 45.88 20.37
CA THR A 343 -33.79 45.67 21.23
C THR A 343 -33.78 44.34 21.99
N ALA A 344 -32.89 43.41 21.63
CA ALA A 344 -32.77 42.11 22.28
C ALA A 344 -32.25 42.23 23.73
N ASN A 345 -32.60 41.26 24.56
CA ASN A 345 -31.99 41.08 25.89
C ASN A 345 -30.51 40.63 25.75
N ASN A 346 -29.77 40.56 26.86
CA ASN A 346 -28.31 40.28 26.83
C ASN A 346 -27.99 38.93 26.16
N ALA A 347 -28.76 37.88 26.44
CA ALA A 347 -28.58 36.58 25.80
C ALA A 347 -28.83 36.64 24.29
N GLY A 348 -29.89 37.33 23.85
CA GLY A 348 -30.20 37.55 22.44
C GLY A 348 -29.14 38.39 21.74
N LYS A 349 -28.61 39.43 22.39
CA LYS A 349 -27.50 40.24 21.86
C LYS A 349 -26.27 39.39 21.60
N ALA A 350 -25.84 38.60 22.58
CA ALA A 350 -24.68 37.73 22.45
C ALA A 350 -24.86 36.72 21.30
N ALA A 351 -26.03 36.10 21.19
CA ALA A 351 -26.32 35.12 20.15
C ALA A 351 -26.39 35.75 18.75
N ILE A 352 -27.02 36.93 18.61
CA ILE A 352 -27.03 37.68 17.34
C ILE A 352 -25.61 38.05 16.91
N MET A 353 -24.77 38.53 17.82
CA MET A 353 -23.37 38.84 17.50
C MET A 353 -22.58 37.62 17.06
N GLY A 354 -22.79 36.47 17.70
CA GLY A 354 -22.19 35.19 17.27
C GLY A 354 -22.58 34.87 15.82
N MET A 355 -23.86 34.94 15.48
CA MET A 355 -24.34 34.71 14.11
C MET A 355 -23.75 35.71 13.11
N LEU A 356 -23.71 37.01 13.44
CA LEU A 356 -23.13 38.03 12.56
C LEU A 356 -21.62 37.84 12.36
N GLY A 357 -20.91 37.45 13.43
CA GLY A 357 -19.48 37.12 13.41
C GLY A 357 -19.19 35.89 12.55
N ASP A 358 -19.87 34.78 12.82
CA ASP A 358 -19.70 33.51 12.09
C ASP A 358 -19.99 33.64 10.59
N ASN A 359 -20.89 34.56 10.21
CA ASN A 359 -21.24 34.86 8.81
C ASN A 359 -20.53 36.11 8.24
N LYS A 360 -19.51 36.64 8.95
CA LYS A 360 -18.63 37.74 8.51
C LYS A 360 -19.38 38.99 8.04
N VAL A 361 -20.43 39.40 8.75
CA VAL A 361 -21.25 40.56 8.39
C VAL A 361 -20.52 41.87 8.76
N THR A 362 -19.63 42.34 7.88
CA THR A 362 -18.78 43.53 8.10
C THR A 362 -19.57 44.81 8.42
N ALA A 363 -20.75 44.97 7.80
CA ALA A 363 -21.67 46.09 8.05
C ALA A 363 -22.13 46.20 9.52
N ALA A 364 -22.02 45.12 10.29
CA ALA A 364 -22.36 45.11 11.72
C ALA A 364 -21.25 45.63 12.63
N LEU A 365 -20.03 45.82 12.12
CA LEU A 365 -18.87 46.21 12.94
C LEU A 365 -19.12 47.47 13.80
N PRO A 366 -19.71 48.58 13.29
CA PRO A 366 -19.95 49.76 14.13
C PRO A 366 -20.91 49.49 15.30
N ALA A 367 -21.87 48.59 15.14
CA ALA A 367 -22.78 48.19 16.20
C ALA A 367 -22.09 47.27 17.22
N ILE A 368 -21.29 46.32 16.74
CA ILE A 368 -20.48 45.41 17.58
C ILE A 368 -19.47 46.20 18.41
N GLN A 369 -18.80 47.20 17.83
CA GLN A 369 -17.81 48.03 18.52
C GLN A 369 -18.38 48.76 19.74
N LYS A 370 -19.63 49.23 19.67
CA LYS A 370 -20.31 49.86 20.81
C LYS A 370 -20.56 48.91 21.98
N LEU A 371 -20.58 47.60 21.73
CA LEU A 371 -20.84 46.55 22.72
C LEU A 371 -19.56 45.98 23.35
N LEU A 372 -18.37 46.38 22.88
CA LEU A 372 -17.08 45.99 23.49
C LEU A 372 -16.88 46.56 24.90
N THR A 373 -17.67 47.58 25.27
CA THR A 373 -17.66 48.20 26.60
C THR A 373 -18.95 47.96 27.39
N ASP A 374 -19.79 47.00 26.95
CA ASP A 374 -21.04 46.67 27.65
C ASP A 374 -20.76 46.22 29.11
N LYS A 375 -21.70 46.52 30.00
CA LYS A 375 -21.60 46.14 31.42
C LYS A 375 -21.83 44.65 31.61
N ASP A 376 -22.59 44.02 30.72
CA ASP A 376 -22.80 42.57 30.70
C ASP A 376 -21.59 41.87 30.08
N GLU A 377 -20.97 40.97 30.84
CA GLU A 377 -19.75 40.29 30.43
C GLU A 377 -19.99 39.35 29.24
N ALA A 378 -21.13 38.66 29.18
CA ALA A 378 -21.44 37.76 28.06
C ALA A 378 -21.62 38.54 26.74
N VAL A 379 -22.28 39.70 26.80
CA VAL A 379 -22.40 40.61 25.65
C VAL A 379 -21.01 41.09 25.21
N LYS A 380 -20.17 41.51 26.15
CA LYS A 380 -18.81 41.99 25.85
C LYS A 380 -17.94 40.94 25.18
N LEU A 381 -17.89 39.71 25.72
CA LEU A 381 -17.08 38.63 25.17
C LEU A 381 -17.57 38.21 23.77
N ALA A 382 -18.90 38.16 23.58
CA ALA A 382 -19.49 37.90 22.26
C ALA A 382 -19.16 39.03 21.26
N ALA A 383 -19.14 40.29 21.70
CA ALA A 383 -18.74 41.41 20.86
C ALA A 383 -17.25 41.32 20.44
N ILE A 384 -16.35 40.92 21.34
CA ILE A 384 -14.92 40.72 21.04
C ILE A 384 -14.75 39.64 19.97
N LYS A 385 -15.40 38.47 20.16
CA LYS A 385 -15.35 37.37 19.20
C LYS A 385 -15.89 37.80 17.83
N ALA A 386 -17.06 38.43 17.80
CA ALA A 386 -17.69 38.89 16.57
C ALA A 386 -16.87 39.97 15.85
N ALA A 387 -16.23 40.88 16.60
CA ALA A 387 -15.32 41.87 16.04
C ALA A 387 -14.08 41.21 15.40
N GLY A 388 -13.52 40.17 16.01
CA GLY A 388 -12.44 39.38 15.42
C GLY A 388 -12.84 38.67 14.12
N GLN A 389 -14.04 38.09 14.08
CA GLN A 389 -14.53 37.32 12.92
C GLN A 389 -14.99 38.20 11.75
N ALA A 390 -15.69 39.32 12.04
CA ALA A 390 -16.31 40.17 11.02
C ALA A 390 -15.55 41.47 10.73
N GLY A 391 -14.69 41.94 11.65
CA GLY A 391 -14.11 43.28 11.56
C GLY A 391 -12.79 43.37 10.78
N GLY A 392 -12.04 42.27 10.65
CA GLY A 392 -10.71 42.28 10.04
C GLY A 392 -9.79 43.34 10.66
N ALA A 393 -8.88 43.90 9.85
CA ALA A 393 -7.93 44.92 10.31
C ALA A 393 -8.60 46.16 10.94
N ALA A 394 -9.84 46.50 10.53
CA ALA A 394 -10.58 47.64 11.08
C ALA A 394 -10.98 47.46 12.57
N ALA A 395 -11.01 46.21 13.07
CA ALA A 395 -11.27 45.93 14.48
C ALA A 395 -9.99 45.97 15.35
N LEU A 396 -8.79 45.95 14.78
CA LEU A 396 -7.54 45.85 15.54
C LEU A 396 -7.35 46.95 16.59
N PRO A 397 -7.48 48.26 16.27
CA PRO A 397 -7.18 49.32 17.23
C PRO A 397 -8.09 49.26 18.47
N VAL A 398 -9.38 48.97 18.25
CA VAL A 398 -10.36 48.90 19.34
C VAL A 398 -10.21 47.61 20.16
N LEU A 399 -9.86 46.48 19.53
CA LEU A 399 -9.56 45.23 20.23
C LEU A 399 -8.32 45.39 21.13
N LEU A 400 -7.24 45.99 20.63
CA LEU A 400 -6.03 46.26 21.42
C LEU A 400 -6.30 47.23 22.58
N SER A 401 -7.08 48.28 22.36
CA SER A 401 -7.52 49.20 23.43
C SER A 401 -8.37 48.48 24.49
N THR A 402 -9.25 47.57 24.06
CA THR A 402 -10.09 46.74 24.94
C THR A 402 -9.24 45.77 25.76
N MET A 403 -8.22 45.14 25.15
CA MET A 403 -7.26 44.28 25.85
C MET A 403 -6.46 45.07 26.90
N LYS A 404 -6.03 46.30 26.59
CA LYS A 404 -5.22 47.13 27.49
C LYS A 404 -5.88 47.43 28.83
N THR A 405 -7.20 47.57 28.85
CA THR A 405 -7.99 47.93 30.05
C THR A 405 -8.84 46.78 30.58
N GLY A 406 -8.76 45.61 29.96
CA GLY A 406 -9.58 44.44 30.26
C GLY A 406 -9.09 43.62 31.46
N ASN A 407 -10.00 42.83 32.03
CA ASN A 407 -9.66 41.74 32.96
C ASN A 407 -9.09 40.53 32.18
N THR A 408 -8.73 39.46 32.90
CA THR A 408 -8.17 38.23 32.31
C THR A 408 -9.05 37.64 31.20
N ALA A 409 -10.37 37.54 31.41
CA ALA A 409 -11.31 36.99 30.43
C ALA A 409 -11.36 37.85 29.14
N THR A 410 -11.33 39.17 29.28
CA THR A 410 -11.25 40.10 28.14
C THR A 410 -9.93 39.94 27.38
N VAL A 411 -8.80 39.84 28.08
CA VAL A 411 -7.48 39.66 27.45
C VAL A 411 -7.44 38.35 26.65
N GLU A 412 -7.91 37.24 27.22
CA GLU A 412 -7.98 35.96 26.55
C GLU A 412 -8.92 35.99 25.34
N ALA A 413 -10.10 36.59 25.47
CA ALA A 413 -11.03 36.72 24.35
C ALA A 413 -10.45 37.54 23.19
N VAL A 414 -9.74 38.64 23.50
CA VAL A 414 -9.08 39.43 22.46
C VAL A 414 -7.92 38.64 21.85
N GLN A 415 -7.12 37.93 22.63
CA GLN A 415 -6.06 37.05 22.11
C GLN A 415 -6.62 36.06 21.08
N GLN A 416 -7.71 35.36 21.42
CA GLN A 416 -8.36 34.42 20.52
C GLN A 416 -8.90 35.12 19.26
N ALA A 417 -9.47 36.32 19.41
CA ALA A 417 -9.94 37.12 18.28
C ALA A 417 -8.78 37.53 17.34
N LEU A 418 -7.60 37.88 17.87
CA LEU A 418 -6.42 38.20 17.08
C LEU A 418 -5.84 36.98 16.37
N LEU A 419 -5.84 35.81 17.01
CA LEU A 419 -5.33 34.56 16.42
C LEU A 419 -6.14 34.12 15.19
N ILE A 420 -7.47 34.29 15.20
CA ILE A 420 -8.33 33.94 14.07
C ILE A 420 -8.41 35.02 12.99
N MET A 421 -7.90 36.23 13.28
CA MET A 421 -7.98 37.35 12.35
C MET A 421 -7.00 37.15 11.17
N PRO A 422 -7.46 37.33 9.92
CA PRO A 422 -6.57 37.29 8.75
C PRO A 422 -5.75 38.59 8.64
N GLY A 423 -4.57 38.52 8.02
CA GLY A 423 -3.71 39.68 7.73
C GLY A 423 -2.38 39.71 8.50
N THR A 424 -1.38 40.38 7.92
CA THR A 424 -0.06 40.59 8.54
C THR A 424 -0.08 41.75 9.53
N GLU A 425 -1.04 42.67 9.40
CA GLU A 425 -1.24 43.85 10.23
C GLU A 425 -1.49 43.47 11.70
N VAL A 426 -2.05 42.28 11.95
CA VAL A 426 -2.24 41.74 13.31
C VAL A 426 -0.89 41.63 14.03
N ALA A 427 0.11 41.06 13.36
CA ALA A 427 1.44 40.89 13.94
C ALA A 427 2.13 42.24 14.12
N GLU A 428 2.04 43.12 13.12
CA GLU A 428 2.66 44.44 13.17
C GLU A 428 2.10 45.31 14.31
N GLN A 429 0.78 45.40 14.42
CA GLN A 429 0.14 46.22 15.44
C GLN A 429 0.23 45.59 16.83
N SER A 430 0.19 44.26 16.94
CA SER A 430 0.42 43.56 18.21
C SER A 430 1.84 43.81 18.73
N GLY A 431 2.85 43.73 17.87
CA GLY A 431 4.23 44.05 18.22
C GLY A 431 4.41 45.51 18.63
N ALA A 432 3.88 46.45 17.84
CA ALA A 432 3.97 47.88 18.13
C ALA A 432 3.27 48.28 19.44
N ALA A 433 2.19 47.60 19.82
CA ALA A 433 1.46 47.87 21.05
C ALA A 433 2.09 47.22 22.30
N LEU A 434 2.98 46.25 22.12
CA LEU A 434 3.42 45.30 23.15
C LEU A 434 4.02 45.99 24.40
N SER A 435 4.92 46.96 24.23
CA SER A 435 5.59 47.63 25.35
C SER A 435 4.66 48.50 26.21
N ALA A 436 3.52 48.93 25.65
CA ALA A 436 2.55 49.79 26.31
C ALA A 436 1.41 49.03 27.02
N MET A 437 1.43 47.69 26.97
CA MET A 437 0.41 46.81 27.54
C MET A 437 0.72 46.42 28.99
N PRO A 438 -0.29 46.18 29.85
CA PRO A 438 -0.08 45.55 31.15
C PRO A 438 0.36 44.09 31.01
N ALA A 439 1.00 43.54 32.04
CA ALA A 439 1.66 42.23 31.99
C ALA A 439 0.78 41.07 31.43
N PRO A 440 -0.50 40.89 31.82
CA PRO A 440 -1.34 39.84 31.23
C PRO A 440 -1.55 40.02 29.72
N ALA A 441 -1.71 41.26 29.26
CA ALA A 441 -1.87 41.57 27.84
C ALA A 441 -0.55 41.43 27.08
N GLN A 442 0.60 41.72 27.68
CA GLN A 442 1.91 41.45 27.10
C GLN A 442 2.10 39.95 26.82
N ALA A 443 1.82 39.09 27.81
CA ALA A 443 1.92 37.65 27.63
C ALA A 443 0.99 37.13 26.52
N ALA A 444 -0.24 37.65 26.45
CA ALA A 444 -1.19 37.30 25.40
C ALA A 444 -0.72 37.71 24.00
N LEU A 445 -0.19 38.94 23.84
CA LEU A 445 0.35 39.40 22.55
C LEU A 445 1.61 38.66 22.14
N LEU A 446 2.47 38.26 23.08
CA LEU A 446 3.63 37.40 22.80
C LEU A 446 3.20 36.04 22.23
N ALA A 447 2.14 35.45 22.77
CA ALA A 447 1.55 34.24 22.21
C ALA A 447 0.99 34.45 20.79
N VAL A 448 0.37 35.61 20.51
CA VAL A 448 -0.07 35.98 19.16
C VAL A 448 1.13 36.09 18.20
N LEU A 449 2.20 36.77 18.60
CA LEU A 449 3.40 36.94 17.76
C LEU A 449 4.09 35.61 17.48
N SER A 450 4.23 34.73 18.48
CA SER A 450 4.77 33.37 18.32
C SER A 450 3.90 32.52 17.38
N ALA A 451 2.59 32.46 17.61
CA ALA A 451 1.68 31.67 16.76
C ALA A 451 1.67 32.14 15.30
N ARG A 452 1.94 33.43 15.07
CA ARG A 452 2.03 34.04 13.75
C ARG A 452 3.44 34.12 13.18
N LYS A 453 4.47 33.62 13.89
CA LYS A 453 5.89 33.65 13.50
C LYS A 453 6.34 35.05 13.07
N ALA A 454 6.00 36.06 13.88
CA ALA A 454 6.21 37.47 13.59
C ALA A 454 7.69 37.90 13.73
N ASP A 455 8.54 37.44 12.81
CA ASP A 455 9.98 37.71 12.78
C ASP A 455 10.33 39.20 12.71
N SER A 456 9.56 40.00 11.98
CA SER A 456 9.71 41.46 11.90
C SER A 456 9.58 42.18 13.25
N ARG A 457 9.06 41.49 14.28
CA ARG A 457 8.84 42.01 15.64
C ARG A 457 9.71 41.32 16.69
N VAL A 458 10.74 40.59 16.28
CA VAL A 458 11.66 39.90 17.19
C VAL A 458 12.33 40.85 18.22
N ASN A 459 12.63 42.08 17.84
CA ASN A 459 13.24 43.06 18.76
C ASN A 459 12.27 43.47 19.88
N ASP A 460 10.98 43.57 19.56
CA ASP A 460 9.94 43.85 20.56
C ASP A 460 9.86 42.68 21.56
N VAL A 461 9.94 41.43 21.07
CA VAL A 461 9.99 40.22 21.92
C VAL A 461 11.26 40.16 22.77
N LEU A 462 12.44 40.39 22.18
CA LEU A 462 13.73 40.36 22.87
C LEU A 462 13.78 41.36 24.04
N SER A 463 13.18 42.54 23.88
CA SER A 463 13.13 43.56 24.93
C SER A 463 12.46 43.08 26.23
N LEU A 464 11.57 42.09 26.14
CA LEU A 464 10.81 41.55 27.27
C LEU A 464 11.41 40.28 27.89
N THR A 465 12.50 39.74 27.32
CA THR A 465 13.22 38.58 27.86
C THR A 465 13.90 38.84 29.21
N ASN A 466 14.01 40.11 29.61
CA ASN A 466 14.52 40.54 30.93
C ASN A 466 13.43 41.20 31.78
N SER A 467 12.15 40.96 31.48
CA SER A 467 11.04 41.52 32.26
C SER A 467 11.12 41.08 33.74
N THR A 468 10.81 42.02 34.63
CA THR A 468 10.65 41.74 36.07
C THR A 468 9.40 40.91 36.35
N ASP A 469 8.40 40.95 35.46
CA ASP A 469 7.26 40.04 35.48
C ASP A 469 7.66 38.68 34.88
N THR A 470 7.56 37.63 35.72
CA THR A 470 7.97 36.28 35.34
C THR A 470 7.10 35.67 34.24
N ASN A 471 5.81 35.97 34.20
CA ASN A 471 4.93 35.43 33.15
C ASN A 471 5.27 36.07 31.80
N VAL A 472 5.52 37.38 31.78
CA VAL A 472 5.94 38.10 30.56
C VAL A 472 7.30 37.60 30.08
N ARG A 473 8.27 37.46 31.00
CA ARG A 473 9.60 36.93 30.67
C ARG A 473 9.52 35.54 30.04
N ASN A 474 8.81 34.62 30.68
CA ASN A 474 8.68 33.24 30.21
C ASN A 474 7.97 33.18 28.85
N ALA A 475 6.91 33.98 28.66
CA ALA A 475 6.22 34.10 27.38
C ALA A 475 7.14 34.66 26.27
N ALA A 476 7.98 35.64 26.60
CA ALA A 476 8.92 36.23 25.64
C ALA A 476 10.00 35.23 25.22
N ILE A 477 10.62 34.54 26.18
CA ILE A 477 11.62 33.50 25.90
C ILE A 477 11.00 32.34 25.10
N GLY A 478 9.81 31.89 25.49
CA GLY A 478 9.08 30.84 24.79
C GLY A 478 8.71 31.20 23.34
N ALA A 479 8.43 32.47 23.07
CA ALA A 479 8.10 32.95 21.73
C ALA A 479 9.31 32.97 20.77
N LEU A 480 10.54 33.13 21.28
CA LEU A 480 11.76 33.25 20.46
C LEU A 480 11.96 32.07 19.51
N LYS A 481 11.52 30.87 19.86
CA LYS A 481 11.66 29.69 18.99
C LYS A 481 10.91 29.81 17.66
N ASP A 482 9.90 30.68 17.60
CA ASP A 482 9.05 30.87 16.42
C ASP A 482 9.30 32.21 15.72
N VAL A 483 9.84 33.21 16.43
CA VAL A 483 10.06 34.57 15.89
C VAL A 483 11.52 34.90 15.63
N ALA A 484 12.48 34.21 16.25
CA ALA A 484 13.89 34.53 16.05
C ALA A 484 14.39 34.03 14.69
N THR A 485 15.26 34.82 14.08
CA THR A 485 15.90 34.51 12.80
C THR A 485 17.42 34.45 12.97
N LYS A 486 18.14 34.07 11.90
CA LYS A 486 19.60 34.00 11.91
C LYS A 486 20.27 35.32 12.32
N GLY A 487 19.66 36.46 12.03
CA GLY A 487 20.16 37.77 12.45
C GLY A 487 20.17 37.97 13.97
N ASN A 488 19.43 37.16 14.72
CA ASN A 488 19.27 37.28 16.18
C ASN A 488 20.18 36.35 16.98
N LEU A 489 21.01 35.51 16.33
CA LEU A 489 21.89 34.55 17.01
C LEU A 489 22.76 35.18 18.11
N PRO A 490 23.40 36.36 17.93
CA PRO A 490 24.20 36.97 19.00
C PRO A 490 23.41 37.23 20.29
N ALA A 491 22.15 37.66 20.16
CA ALA A 491 21.27 37.89 21.29
C ALA A 491 20.86 36.57 21.96
N LEU A 492 20.53 35.54 21.18
CA LEU A 492 20.20 34.22 21.69
C LEU A 492 21.37 33.56 22.43
N PHE A 493 22.60 33.68 21.94
CA PHE A 493 23.78 33.19 22.65
C PHE A 493 24.00 33.92 23.97
N THR A 494 23.82 35.24 23.99
CA THR A 494 23.89 36.04 25.22
C THR A 494 22.83 35.60 26.23
N LEU A 495 21.60 35.36 25.78
CA LEU A 495 20.51 34.84 26.61
C LEU A 495 20.85 33.45 27.18
N LEU A 496 21.34 32.53 26.35
CA LEU A 496 21.73 31.18 26.79
C LEU A 496 22.82 31.21 27.88
N ASN A 497 23.75 32.15 27.77
CA ASN A 497 24.85 32.33 28.73
C ASN A 497 24.39 32.88 30.08
N ASN A 498 23.33 33.69 30.07
CA ASN A 498 22.83 34.35 31.27
C ASN A 498 21.64 33.63 31.91
N ALA A 499 21.00 32.69 31.19
CA ALA A 499 19.88 31.92 31.71
C ALA A 499 20.27 31.11 32.96
N THR A 500 19.40 31.12 33.96
CA THR A 500 19.54 30.37 35.22
C THR A 500 18.51 29.26 35.37
N ASP A 501 17.34 29.43 34.75
CA ASP A 501 16.25 28.45 34.74
C ASP A 501 16.41 27.39 33.63
N ALA A 502 16.09 26.14 33.94
CA ALA A 502 16.25 25.03 33.01
C ALA A 502 15.27 25.07 31.83
N THR A 503 14.05 25.56 32.04
CA THR A 503 13.05 25.74 30.96
C THR A 503 13.47 26.87 30.03
N ASP A 504 14.00 27.97 30.56
CA ASP A 504 14.55 29.06 29.73
C ASP A 504 15.72 28.56 28.87
N ILE A 505 16.67 27.81 29.44
CA ILE A 505 17.78 27.21 28.69
C ILE A 505 17.25 26.35 27.54
N SER A 506 16.27 25.48 27.78
CA SER A 506 15.70 24.60 26.76
C SER A 506 14.97 25.37 25.64
N ASN A 507 14.20 26.40 26.01
CA ASN A 507 13.52 27.25 25.04
C ASN A 507 14.51 28.03 24.16
N ILE A 508 15.58 28.55 24.75
CA ILE A 508 16.63 29.29 24.01
C ILE A 508 17.43 28.35 23.10
N GLN A 509 17.76 27.14 23.56
CA GLN A 509 18.39 26.11 22.72
C GLN A 509 17.54 25.82 21.48
N THR A 510 16.23 25.64 21.66
CA THR A 510 15.29 25.43 20.56
C THR A 510 15.25 26.63 19.63
N ALA A 511 15.28 27.85 20.18
CA ALA A 511 15.32 29.07 19.38
C ALA A 511 16.60 29.20 18.54
N LEU A 512 17.76 28.82 19.08
CA LEU A 512 19.02 28.79 18.32
C LEU A 512 18.94 27.81 17.14
N ILE A 513 18.38 26.61 17.36
CA ILE A 513 18.19 25.60 16.30
C ILE A 513 17.26 26.14 15.21
N ASN A 514 16.08 26.65 15.60
CA ASN A 514 15.07 27.14 14.66
C ASN A 514 15.49 28.42 13.91
N ALA A 515 16.30 29.27 14.55
CA ALA A 515 16.88 30.47 13.93
C ALA A 515 17.94 30.15 12.86
N GLY A 516 18.39 28.89 12.75
CA GLY A 516 19.34 28.45 11.75
C GLY A 516 20.81 28.63 12.15
N ALA A 517 21.14 28.43 13.43
CA ALA A 517 22.52 28.32 13.89
C ALA A 517 23.24 27.14 13.22
N THR A 518 24.51 27.31 12.85
CA THR A 518 25.38 26.22 12.36
C THR A 518 26.23 25.63 13.49
N SER A 519 26.76 24.42 13.30
CA SER A 519 27.65 23.83 14.33
C SER A 519 28.91 24.66 14.55
N ASP A 520 29.46 25.29 13.51
CA ASP A 520 30.64 26.15 13.64
C ASP A 520 30.36 27.40 14.47
N GLU A 521 29.22 28.06 14.25
CA GLU A 521 28.78 29.22 15.04
C GLU A 521 28.59 28.83 16.52
N VAL A 522 27.96 27.68 16.76
CA VAL A 522 27.73 27.14 18.11
C VAL A 522 29.05 26.75 18.80
N LEU A 523 29.96 26.08 18.11
CA LEU A 523 31.27 25.67 18.64
C LEU A 523 32.16 26.89 18.93
N ALA A 524 32.14 27.92 18.09
CA ALA A 524 32.86 29.15 18.33
C ALA A 524 32.39 29.83 19.63
N GLN A 525 31.08 29.88 19.85
CA GLN A 525 30.49 30.43 21.08
C GLN A 525 30.78 29.58 22.31
N MET A 526 30.66 28.25 22.19
CA MET A 526 30.97 27.32 23.27
C MET A 526 32.41 27.48 23.79
N LYS A 527 33.38 27.81 22.93
CA LYS A 527 34.78 28.05 23.33
C LYS A 527 34.99 29.35 24.13
N GLN A 528 34.09 30.32 24.00
CA GLN A 528 34.22 31.64 24.63
C GLN A 528 33.57 31.70 26.03
N VAL A 529 32.79 30.69 26.41
CA VAL A 529 32.07 30.66 27.68
C VAL A 529 32.82 29.87 28.76
N ALA A 530 32.51 30.16 30.02
CA ALA A 530 33.03 29.44 31.17
C ALA A 530 32.69 27.94 31.10
N THR A 531 33.59 27.09 31.61
CA THR A 531 33.51 25.63 31.50
C THR A 531 32.20 25.05 32.02
N ASP A 532 31.64 25.61 33.10
CA ASP A 532 30.36 25.21 33.69
C ASP A 532 29.15 25.46 32.78
N LYS A 533 29.28 26.34 31.78
CA LYS A 533 28.23 26.69 30.81
C LYS A 533 28.37 26.00 29.46
N GLN A 534 29.54 25.42 29.16
CA GLN A 534 29.81 24.78 27.86
C GLN A 534 28.82 23.65 27.54
N SER A 535 28.39 22.88 28.55
CA SER A 535 27.42 21.78 28.38
C SER A 535 26.07 22.22 27.81
N ARG A 536 25.69 23.50 27.95
CA ARG A 536 24.44 24.07 27.41
C ARG A 536 24.39 24.06 25.89
N TYR A 537 25.53 24.01 25.22
CA TYR A 537 25.60 24.06 23.75
C TYR A 537 25.47 22.67 23.10
N LEU A 538 25.68 21.59 23.86
CA LEU A 538 25.67 20.22 23.31
C LEU A 538 24.29 19.82 22.75
N ALA A 539 23.20 20.24 23.40
CA ALA A 539 21.84 20.00 22.90
C ALA A 539 21.53 20.78 21.62
N VAL A 540 22.11 21.98 21.45
CA VAL A 540 22.00 22.77 20.22
C VAL A 540 22.70 22.04 19.07
N LEU A 541 23.93 21.56 19.30
CA LEU A 541 24.68 20.77 18.32
C LEU A 541 23.92 19.51 17.90
N ALA A 542 23.30 18.80 18.85
CA ALA A 542 22.49 17.62 18.54
C ALA A 542 21.24 17.92 17.71
N GLY A 543 20.56 19.03 18.02
CA GLY A 543 19.39 19.49 17.28
C GLY A 543 19.72 19.96 15.86
N ILE A 544 20.91 20.54 15.65
CA ILE A 544 21.43 20.87 14.32
C ILE A 544 21.77 19.58 13.55
N GLY A 545 22.51 18.67 14.19
CA GLY A 545 22.76 17.31 13.72
C GLY A 545 23.90 17.16 12.69
N GLU A 546 24.74 18.17 12.48
CA GLU A 546 25.83 18.09 11.49
C GLU A 546 26.98 17.19 11.97
N SER A 547 27.54 16.38 11.07
CA SER A 547 28.58 15.41 11.38
C SER A 547 29.86 16.03 11.97
N THR A 548 30.17 17.28 11.62
CA THR A 548 31.33 18.03 12.16
C THR A 548 31.25 18.23 13.68
N ALA A 549 30.04 18.21 14.26
CA ALA A 549 29.83 18.35 15.70
C ALA A 549 29.98 17.04 16.49
N LEU A 550 29.99 15.87 15.84
CA LEU A 550 30.07 14.56 16.52
C LEU A 550 31.37 14.40 17.32
N LEU A 551 32.51 14.76 16.72
CA LEU A 551 33.82 14.66 17.38
C LEU A 551 33.92 15.62 18.58
N PRO A 552 33.55 16.91 18.50
CA PRO A 552 33.46 17.79 19.65
C PRO A 552 32.57 17.26 20.78
N VAL A 553 31.38 16.74 20.48
CA VAL A 553 30.44 16.21 21.48
C VAL A 553 31.01 14.95 22.14
N THR A 554 31.65 14.07 21.36
CA THR A 554 32.33 12.87 21.90
C THR A 554 33.54 13.25 22.75
N THR A 555 34.30 14.28 22.35
CA THR A 555 35.42 14.82 23.14
C THR A 555 34.94 15.39 24.47
N ALA A 556 33.78 16.08 24.48
CA ALA A 556 33.14 16.56 25.71
C ALA A 556 32.77 15.41 26.66
N PHE A 557 32.35 14.26 26.14
CA PHE A 557 32.15 13.06 26.96
C PHE A 557 33.46 12.48 27.52
N ASN A 558 34.51 12.42 26.71
CA ASN A 558 35.77 11.83 27.15
C ASN A 558 36.46 12.67 28.25
N ASN A 559 36.49 14.00 28.05
CA ASN A 559 37.30 14.91 28.87
C ASN A 559 36.48 15.73 29.88
N GLY A 560 35.15 15.71 29.81
CA GLY A 560 34.29 16.53 30.65
C GLY A 560 34.09 16.01 32.08
N ASP A 561 33.54 16.87 32.93
CA ASP A 561 33.03 16.51 34.26
C ASP A 561 31.71 15.70 34.19
N ALA A 562 31.17 15.24 35.32
CA ALA A 562 29.96 14.41 35.32
C ALA A 562 28.75 15.09 34.63
N THR A 563 28.60 16.41 34.80
CA THR A 563 27.55 17.21 34.16
C THR A 563 27.72 17.22 32.64
N THR A 564 28.93 17.49 32.16
CA THR A 564 29.27 17.53 30.74
C THR A 564 29.13 16.15 30.09
N LYS A 565 29.56 15.08 30.76
CA LYS A 565 29.39 13.70 30.28
C LYS A 565 27.92 13.33 30.11
N LYS A 566 27.08 13.66 31.11
CA LYS A 566 25.63 13.42 31.02
C LYS A 566 25.00 14.21 29.88
N ALA A 567 25.37 15.48 29.70
CA ALA A 567 24.89 16.32 28.61
C ALA A 567 25.34 15.80 27.24
N ALA A 568 26.57 15.31 27.11
CA ALA A 568 27.09 14.74 25.87
C ALA A 568 26.36 13.46 25.46
N VAL A 569 26.12 12.52 26.40
CA VAL A 569 25.32 11.31 26.10
C VAL A 569 23.90 11.68 25.72
N ALA A 570 23.27 12.63 26.42
CA ALA A 570 21.93 13.11 26.08
C ALA A 570 21.87 13.78 24.70
N ALA A 571 22.89 14.55 24.34
CA ALA A 571 23.03 15.17 23.02
C ALA A 571 23.15 14.11 21.92
N LEU A 572 24.08 13.15 22.06
CA LEU A 572 24.24 12.06 21.11
C LEU A 572 22.96 11.20 20.99
N SER A 573 22.25 10.97 22.09
CA SER A 573 21.00 10.19 22.11
C SER A 573 19.84 10.89 21.39
N ASN A 574 19.86 12.22 21.37
CA ASN A 574 18.84 13.06 20.72
C ASN A 574 19.37 13.68 19.42
N TRP A 575 20.42 13.10 18.85
CA TRP A 575 20.92 13.54 17.55
C TRP A 575 19.81 13.47 16.51
N LYS A 576 19.86 14.41 15.57
CA LYS A 576 18.84 14.57 14.53
C LYS A 576 18.62 13.30 13.69
N ASP A 577 19.67 12.52 13.49
CA ASP A 577 19.66 11.27 12.73
C ASP A 577 20.54 10.19 13.41
N ALA A 578 20.67 9.04 12.77
CA ALA A 578 21.42 7.90 13.30
C ALA A 578 22.95 8.02 13.20
N SER A 579 23.50 9.15 12.70
CA SER A 579 24.96 9.32 12.56
C SER A 579 25.71 9.32 13.90
N ALA A 580 25.02 9.63 15.01
CA ALA A 580 25.59 9.53 16.37
C ALA A 580 25.60 8.10 16.94
N ALA A 581 24.97 7.13 16.26
CA ALA A 581 24.85 5.76 16.76
C ALA A 581 26.22 5.07 16.98
N PRO A 582 27.23 5.20 16.10
CA PRO A 582 28.57 4.64 16.35
C PRO A 582 29.23 5.21 17.62
N ALA A 583 29.09 6.52 17.86
CA ALA A 583 29.64 7.16 19.06
C ALA A 583 28.97 6.64 20.34
N LEU A 584 27.64 6.48 20.33
CA LEU A 584 26.90 5.89 21.46
C LEU A 584 27.30 4.43 21.72
N LEU A 585 27.45 3.64 20.66
CA LEU A 585 27.87 2.25 20.78
C LEU A 585 29.30 2.16 21.35
N GLN A 586 30.21 3.01 20.89
CA GLN A 586 31.58 3.07 21.43
C GLN A 586 31.59 3.45 22.91
N ILE A 587 30.79 4.45 23.31
CA ILE A 587 30.63 4.83 24.72
C ILE A 587 30.11 3.64 25.54
N ALA A 588 29.17 2.87 25.02
CA ALA A 588 28.63 1.70 25.71
C ALA A 588 29.68 0.58 25.88
N ARG A 589 30.53 0.36 24.87
CA ARG A 589 31.60 -0.66 24.90
C ARG A 589 32.73 -0.28 25.85
N ASP A 590 33.21 0.96 25.78
CA ASP A 590 34.45 1.37 26.47
C ASP A 590 34.22 1.80 27.92
N ASN A 591 33.00 2.22 28.28
CA ASN A 591 32.78 2.80 29.59
C ASN A 591 32.38 1.74 30.64
N ALA A 592 33.18 1.65 31.71
CA ALA A 592 32.91 0.79 32.85
C ALA A 592 31.77 1.31 33.76
N ASN A 593 31.41 2.61 33.67
CA ASN A 593 30.30 3.19 34.41
C ASN A 593 28.96 2.74 33.79
N SER A 594 28.20 1.95 34.55
CA SER A 594 26.92 1.37 34.11
C SER A 594 25.89 2.43 33.73
N ALA A 595 25.86 3.60 34.38
CA ALA A 595 24.89 4.64 34.08
C ALA A 595 25.12 5.29 32.70
N TYR A 596 26.39 5.55 32.34
CA TYR A 596 26.70 6.08 31.01
C TYR A 596 26.50 5.03 29.92
N ARG A 597 26.89 3.78 30.19
CA ARG A 597 26.63 2.65 29.28
C ARG A 597 25.14 2.51 28.97
N GLU A 598 24.29 2.48 30.01
CA GLU A 598 22.86 2.28 29.83
C GLU A 598 22.17 3.46 29.17
N ALA A 599 22.56 4.70 29.52
CA ALA A 599 22.09 5.89 28.82
C ALA A 599 22.49 5.89 27.34
N ALA A 600 23.73 5.49 27.03
CA ALA A 600 24.21 5.42 25.66
C ALA A 600 23.49 4.35 24.84
N LEU A 601 23.27 3.16 25.41
CA LEU A 601 22.51 2.09 24.76
C LEU A 601 21.03 2.48 24.54
N THR A 602 20.42 3.14 25.51
CA THR A 602 19.04 3.66 25.36
C THR A 602 18.96 4.66 24.21
N GLY A 603 19.91 5.60 24.15
CA GLY A 603 20.05 6.52 23.03
C GLY A 603 20.25 5.80 21.69
N TYR A 604 21.14 4.81 21.67
CA TYR A 604 21.45 4.02 20.49
C TYR A 604 20.21 3.31 19.93
N VAL A 605 19.44 2.63 20.80
CA VAL A 605 18.16 2.00 20.44
C VAL A 605 17.14 3.02 19.94
N ASN A 606 17.07 4.19 20.56
CA ASN A 606 16.18 5.27 20.11
C ASN A 606 16.57 5.82 18.73
N LEU A 607 17.86 5.94 18.42
CA LEU A 607 18.32 6.33 17.09
C LEU A 607 18.00 5.28 16.03
N ILE A 608 18.15 3.98 16.35
CA ILE A 608 17.73 2.89 15.44
C ILE A 608 16.24 3.03 15.11
N ARG A 609 15.39 3.25 16.12
CA ARG A 609 13.93 3.41 15.94
C ARG A 609 13.54 4.61 15.07
N LYS A 610 14.38 5.65 15.02
CA LYS A 610 14.18 6.85 14.19
C LYS A 610 14.88 6.76 12.83
N SER A 611 15.72 5.75 12.63
CA SER A 611 16.50 5.60 11.40
C SER A 611 15.64 5.11 10.22
N GLY A 612 16.12 5.39 9.00
CA GLY A 612 15.59 4.79 7.77
C GLY A 612 16.36 3.54 7.32
N PHE A 613 17.10 2.88 8.22
CA PHE A 613 17.91 1.72 7.84
C PHE A 613 17.04 0.51 7.47
N PRO A 614 17.49 -0.38 6.55
CA PRO A 614 16.84 -1.65 6.28
C PRO A 614 16.70 -2.53 7.53
N ALA A 615 15.73 -3.43 7.54
CA ALA A 615 15.40 -4.26 8.70
C ALA A 615 16.58 -5.12 9.17
N GLU A 616 17.38 -5.63 8.23
CA GLU A 616 18.58 -6.43 8.47
C GLU A 616 19.63 -5.60 9.19
N GLN A 617 19.88 -4.37 8.75
CA GLN A 617 20.81 -3.46 9.40
C GLN A 617 20.32 -3.06 10.80
N GLN A 618 19.02 -2.77 10.95
CA GLN A 618 18.45 -2.48 12.26
C GLN A 618 18.62 -3.66 13.22
N LEU A 619 18.41 -4.89 12.75
CA LEU A 619 18.60 -6.09 13.56
C LEU A 619 20.07 -6.23 14.02
N LEU A 620 21.05 -6.06 13.12
CA LEU A 620 22.47 -6.12 13.49
C LEU A 620 22.81 -5.11 14.59
N MET A 621 22.32 -3.88 14.46
CA MET A 621 22.48 -2.85 15.48
C MET A 621 21.78 -3.22 16.79
N LEU A 622 20.55 -3.71 16.76
CA LEU A 622 19.81 -4.14 17.95
C LEU A 622 20.51 -5.31 18.67
N ARG A 623 21.16 -6.21 17.92
CA ARG A 623 21.98 -7.29 18.50
C ARG A 623 23.22 -6.75 19.21
N ASN A 624 23.91 -5.77 18.62
CA ASN A 624 25.02 -5.07 19.30
C ASN A 624 24.55 -4.45 20.63
N ALA A 625 23.35 -3.86 20.66
CA ALA A 625 22.78 -3.32 21.88
C ALA A 625 22.45 -4.44 22.91
N MET A 626 21.88 -5.56 22.44
CA MET A 626 21.51 -6.69 23.29
C MET A 626 22.72 -7.33 23.97
N GLU A 627 23.84 -7.47 23.24
CA GLU A 627 25.10 -8.02 23.76
C GLU A 627 25.67 -7.20 24.93
N LEU A 628 25.34 -5.90 25.00
CA LEU A 628 25.83 -4.97 26.03
C LEU A 628 24.77 -4.63 27.09
N ALA A 629 23.49 -4.95 26.86
CA ALA A 629 22.38 -4.60 27.73
C ALA A 629 22.37 -5.47 28.99
N THR A 630 22.39 -4.82 30.16
CA THR A 630 22.44 -5.50 31.47
C THR A 630 21.11 -5.46 32.22
N THR A 631 20.16 -4.62 31.79
CA THR A 631 18.86 -4.47 32.46
C THR A 631 17.73 -5.07 31.63
N ALA A 632 16.79 -5.72 32.30
CA ALA A 632 15.63 -6.33 31.65
C ALA A 632 14.74 -5.30 30.93
N THR A 633 14.71 -4.05 31.41
CA THR A 633 13.95 -2.96 30.77
C THR A 633 14.51 -2.67 29.37
N LEU A 634 15.82 -2.42 29.27
CA LEU A 634 16.47 -2.15 28.00
C LEU A 634 16.41 -3.37 27.06
N GLN A 635 16.59 -4.59 27.59
CA GLN A 635 16.46 -5.81 26.80
C GLN A 635 15.05 -5.97 26.21
N LYS A 636 13.99 -5.61 26.94
CA LYS A 636 12.61 -5.58 26.41
C LYS A 636 12.46 -4.54 25.31
N ASP A 637 12.98 -3.33 25.52
CA ASP A 637 12.99 -2.26 24.52
C ASP A 637 13.67 -2.69 23.21
N ILE A 638 14.77 -3.44 23.32
CA ILE A 638 15.48 -4.01 22.18
C ILE A 638 14.63 -5.08 21.48
N LEU A 639 14.02 -6.01 22.23
CA LEU A 639 13.13 -7.04 21.66
C LEU A 639 11.89 -6.44 20.97
N GLU A 640 11.35 -5.33 21.47
CA GLU A 640 10.32 -4.57 20.78
C GLU A 640 10.83 -3.96 19.46
N GLY A 641 12.09 -3.51 19.43
CA GLY A 641 12.77 -3.11 18.20
C GLY A 641 12.89 -4.28 17.22
N VAL A 642 13.34 -5.45 17.70
CA VAL A 642 13.48 -6.68 16.90
C VAL A 642 12.13 -7.10 16.29
N ALA A 643 11.04 -6.99 17.06
CA ALA A 643 9.68 -7.27 16.57
C ALA A 643 9.27 -6.39 15.36
N ARG A 644 9.77 -5.15 15.29
CA ARG A 644 9.46 -4.22 14.19
C ARG A 644 10.23 -4.53 12.90
N CYS A 645 11.34 -5.26 12.98
CA CYS A 645 12.12 -5.65 11.80
C CYS A 645 11.31 -6.57 10.86
N LYS A 646 10.46 -7.44 11.42
CA LYS A 646 9.57 -8.35 10.65
C LYS A 646 10.29 -9.20 9.59
N ILE A 647 11.51 -9.65 9.90
CA ILE A 647 12.30 -10.55 9.05
C ILE A 647 12.60 -11.85 9.79
N LEU A 648 12.82 -12.95 9.06
CA LEU A 648 13.11 -14.25 9.67
C LEU A 648 14.31 -14.23 10.63
N PRO A 649 15.47 -13.59 10.33
CA PRO A 649 16.57 -13.49 11.28
C PRO A 649 16.16 -12.85 12.62
N ALA A 650 15.24 -11.89 12.61
CA ALA A 650 14.73 -11.25 13.82
C ALA A 650 13.85 -12.21 14.64
N LEU A 651 13.04 -13.03 13.96
CA LEU A 651 12.23 -14.08 14.61
C LEU A 651 13.13 -15.11 15.30
N LEU A 652 14.17 -15.59 14.60
CA LEU A 652 15.12 -16.56 15.13
C LEU A 652 15.88 -15.98 16.32
N PHE A 653 16.34 -14.73 16.21
CA PHE A 653 17.03 -14.05 17.29
C PHE A 653 16.15 -13.88 18.54
N ALA A 654 14.90 -13.43 18.38
CA ALA A 654 13.95 -13.32 19.48
C ALA A 654 13.65 -14.68 20.13
N GLY A 655 13.61 -15.75 19.34
CA GLY A 655 13.43 -17.13 19.80
C GLY A 655 14.42 -17.56 20.89
N ASN A 656 15.66 -17.06 20.84
CA ASN A 656 16.71 -17.37 21.83
C ASN A 656 16.39 -16.85 23.24
N TYR A 657 15.41 -15.95 23.38
CA TYR A 657 15.03 -15.34 24.65
C TYR A 657 13.72 -15.90 25.23
N LEU A 658 13.12 -16.92 24.61
CA LEU A 658 11.87 -17.54 25.09
C LEU A 658 12.03 -18.24 26.45
N ASP A 659 13.23 -18.63 26.84
CA ASP A 659 13.51 -19.23 28.18
C ASP A 659 14.00 -18.20 29.21
N ASN A 660 14.21 -16.94 28.81
CA ASN A 660 14.76 -15.91 29.68
C ASN A 660 13.63 -15.21 30.47
N ALA A 661 13.37 -15.65 31.70
CA ALA A 661 12.21 -15.20 32.48
C ALA A 661 12.01 -13.66 32.57
N PRO A 662 13.04 -12.83 32.82
CA PRO A 662 12.90 -11.37 32.80
C PRO A 662 12.34 -10.75 31.51
N VAL A 663 12.59 -11.36 30.34
CA VAL A 663 12.24 -10.79 29.02
C VAL A 663 11.37 -11.72 28.16
N GLN A 664 10.99 -12.89 28.69
CA GLN A 664 10.27 -13.96 27.99
C GLN A 664 9.02 -13.46 27.26
N GLN A 665 8.24 -12.56 27.88
CA GLN A 665 7.01 -12.05 27.25
C GLN A 665 7.30 -11.11 26.07
N ALA A 666 8.34 -10.28 26.15
CA ALA A 666 8.74 -9.44 25.02
C ALA A 666 9.26 -10.30 23.86
N ALA A 667 10.02 -11.36 24.16
CA ALA A 667 10.48 -12.33 23.17
C ALA A 667 9.30 -13.09 22.52
N ALA A 668 8.34 -13.57 23.32
CA ALA A 668 7.14 -14.25 22.84
C ALA A 668 6.31 -13.36 21.91
N ASN A 669 6.11 -12.09 22.29
CA ASN A 669 5.43 -11.11 21.46
C ASN A 669 6.18 -10.84 20.15
N ALA A 670 7.51 -10.73 20.19
CA ALA A 670 8.33 -10.53 19.00
C ALA A 670 8.22 -11.72 18.03
N VAL A 671 8.40 -12.95 18.52
CA VAL A 671 8.28 -14.18 17.71
C VAL A 671 6.91 -14.27 17.06
N MET A 672 5.83 -14.10 17.83
CA MET A 672 4.46 -14.13 17.32
C MET A 672 4.23 -13.04 16.26
N ASN A 673 4.55 -11.78 16.57
CA ASN A 673 4.25 -10.66 15.68
C ASN A 673 5.02 -10.75 14.35
N ILE A 674 6.26 -11.23 14.38
CA ILE A 674 7.05 -11.43 13.15
C ILE A 674 6.47 -12.60 12.35
N ALA A 675 6.22 -13.74 12.98
CA ALA A 675 5.70 -14.94 12.30
C ALA A 675 4.34 -14.69 11.64
N LEU A 676 3.42 -14.05 12.36
CA LEU A 676 2.06 -13.80 11.86
C LEU A 676 2.00 -12.70 10.80
N ALA A 677 3.05 -11.89 10.64
CA ALA A 677 3.11 -10.84 9.63
C ALA A 677 3.40 -11.35 8.22
N ASP A 678 4.03 -12.52 8.09
CA ASP A 678 4.41 -13.12 6.80
C ASP A 678 4.05 -14.60 6.76
N LYS A 679 3.10 -14.97 5.90
CA LYS A 679 2.63 -16.37 5.74
C LYS A 679 3.66 -17.28 5.06
N THR A 680 4.74 -16.73 4.51
CA THR A 680 5.82 -17.52 3.89
C THR A 680 6.77 -18.12 4.92
N TYR A 681 6.72 -17.68 6.19
CA TYR A 681 7.51 -18.26 7.27
C TYR A 681 6.94 -19.61 7.73
N ASN A 682 7.50 -20.68 7.18
CA ASN A 682 7.11 -22.05 7.46
C ASN A 682 8.31 -22.89 7.95
N GLY A 683 8.11 -24.20 8.08
CA GLY A 683 9.15 -25.14 8.46
C GLY A 683 9.16 -25.48 9.96
N ALA A 684 9.96 -26.49 10.29
CA ALA A 684 10.03 -27.06 11.63
C ALA A 684 10.51 -26.04 12.68
N THR A 685 11.47 -25.19 12.32
CA THR A 685 12.03 -24.17 13.22
C THR A 685 10.99 -23.13 13.61
N VAL A 686 10.29 -22.55 12.63
CA VAL A 686 9.24 -21.54 12.90
C VAL A 686 8.10 -22.15 13.69
N ARG A 687 7.68 -23.37 13.35
CA ARG A 687 6.67 -24.14 14.10
C ARG A 687 7.06 -24.32 15.55
N ALA A 688 8.27 -24.80 15.84
CA ALA A 688 8.74 -25.02 17.20
C ALA A 688 8.78 -23.72 18.02
N LEU A 689 9.23 -22.61 17.42
CA LEU A 689 9.24 -21.29 18.07
C LEU A 689 7.83 -20.79 18.38
N LEU A 690 6.88 -20.96 17.46
CA LEU A 690 5.48 -20.59 17.65
C LEU A 690 4.78 -21.45 18.71
N GLU A 691 5.01 -22.76 18.70
CA GLU A 691 4.46 -23.68 19.71
C GLU A 691 4.98 -23.33 21.11
N LYS A 692 6.28 -23.08 21.23
CA LYS A 692 6.88 -22.61 22.48
C LYS A 692 6.34 -21.25 22.91
N THR A 693 6.20 -20.33 21.97
CA THR A 693 5.58 -19.01 22.20
C THR A 693 4.17 -19.17 22.77
N ALA A 694 3.33 -20.02 22.17
CA ALA A 694 1.98 -20.29 22.65
C ALA A 694 1.94 -20.85 24.09
N GLN A 695 2.94 -21.66 24.47
CA GLN A 695 3.07 -22.20 25.83
C GLN A 695 3.43 -21.12 26.86
N VAL A 696 4.30 -20.16 26.50
CA VAL A 696 4.83 -19.18 27.46
C VAL A 696 4.03 -17.87 27.52
N LEU A 697 3.17 -17.56 26.54
CA LEU A 697 2.34 -16.35 26.52
C LEU A 697 1.47 -16.21 27.77
N LYS A 698 1.42 -15.01 28.34
CA LYS A 698 0.63 -14.63 29.53
C LYS A 698 -0.07 -13.29 29.30
N GLY A 699 -1.12 -13.00 30.09
CA GLY A 699 -1.88 -11.75 30.02
C GLY A 699 -3.35 -11.97 29.63
N GLN A 700 -4.14 -10.89 29.62
CA GLN A 700 -5.58 -10.95 29.35
C GLN A 700 -5.90 -11.40 27.92
N ASP A 701 -5.01 -11.08 26.96
CA ASP A 701 -5.19 -11.43 25.54
C ASP A 701 -4.53 -12.75 25.14
N ALA A 702 -3.88 -13.45 26.08
CA ALA A 702 -3.04 -14.61 25.76
C ALA A 702 -3.83 -15.74 25.07
N ASP A 703 -5.11 -15.92 25.41
CA ASP A 703 -5.95 -16.94 24.75
C ASP A 703 -6.24 -16.61 23.29
N TYR A 704 -6.53 -15.34 22.98
CA TYR A 704 -6.72 -14.88 21.61
C TYR A 704 -5.43 -15.01 20.78
N GLN A 705 -4.29 -14.67 21.38
CA GLN A 705 -2.97 -14.82 20.76
C GLN A 705 -2.65 -16.30 20.48
N ARG A 706 -2.89 -17.21 21.43
CA ARG A 706 -2.74 -18.66 21.21
C ARG A 706 -3.65 -19.17 20.10
N GLN A 707 -4.88 -18.68 20.00
CA GLN A 707 -5.79 -19.04 18.90
C GLN A 707 -5.23 -18.58 17.55
N SER A 708 -4.69 -17.36 17.48
CA SER A 708 -4.05 -16.84 16.27
C SER A 708 -2.84 -17.68 15.84
N ILE A 709 -1.99 -18.08 16.79
CA ILE A 709 -0.86 -18.98 16.53
C ILE A 709 -1.35 -20.34 16.03
N ARG A 710 -2.35 -20.95 16.68
CA ARG A 710 -2.91 -22.25 16.26
C ARG A 710 -3.48 -22.19 14.85
N LYS A 711 -4.19 -21.11 14.51
CA LYS A 711 -4.70 -20.88 13.17
C LYS A 711 -3.57 -20.83 12.15
N TYR A 712 -2.53 -20.03 12.42
CA TYR A 712 -1.36 -19.94 11.54
C TYR A 712 -0.65 -21.28 11.38
N LEU A 713 -0.43 -22.04 12.46
CA LEU A 713 0.19 -23.37 12.41
C LEU A 713 -0.63 -24.39 11.61
N THR A 714 -1.95 -24.22 11.56
CA THR A 714 -2.88 -25.06 10.78
C THR A 714 -2.84 -24.69 9.29
N GLU A 715 -2.73 -23.39 8.98
CA GLU A 715 -2.66 -22.87 7.61
C GLU A 715 -1.24 -22.85 7.03
N MET A 716 -0.22 -23.14 7.85
CA MET A 716 1.19 -23.07 7.47
C MET A 716 1.47 -23.99 6.26
N PRO A 717 2.05 -23.46 5.16
CA PRO A 717 2.40 -24.27 4.00
C PRO A 717 3.31 -25.44 4.35
N ALA A 718 3.13 -26.56 3.66
CA ALA A 718 4.04 -27.70 3.75
C ALA A 718 5.42 -27.33 3.17
N GLY A 719 6.48 -27.84 3.80
CA GLY A 719 7.88 -27.57 3.41
C GLY A 719 8.79 -27.46 4.63
N GLU A 720 10.10 -27.59 4.41
CA GLU A 720 11.10 -27.48 5.48
C GLU A 720 11.40 -26.02 5.87
N GLY A 721 11.03 -25.07 5.02
CA GLY A 721 11.35 -23.66 5.22
C GLY A 721 12.85 -23.41 5.18
N TYR A 722 13.34 -22.54 6.06
CA TYR A 722 14.77 -22.36 6.25
C TYR A 722 15.31 -23.39 7.25
N VAL A 723 16.39 -24.06 6.85
CA VAL A 723 17.14 -25.02 7.66
C VAL A 723 18.51 -24.47 7.98
N ALA A 724 19.03 -24.79 9.17
CA ALA A 724 20.37 -24.35 9.57
C ALA A 724 21.43 -25.15 8.81
N LEU A 725 22.29 -24.46 8.06
CA LEU A 725 23.51 -25.04 7.48
C LEU A 725 24.59 -25.24 8.55
N PHE A 726 24.60 -24.38 9.57
CA PHE A 726 25.53 -24.48 10.70
C PHE A 726 24.75 -24.62 12.00
N ASN A 727 25.05 -25.66 12.76
CA ASN A 727 24.32 -26.04 13.97
C ASN A 727 24.78 -25.30 15.25
N GLY A 728 25.81 -24.45 15.16
CA GLY A 728 26.37 -23.70 16.28
C GLY A 728 27.25 -24.52 17.23
N LYS A 729 27.48 -25.82 16.97
CA LYS A 729 28.15 -26.74 17.90
C LYS A 729 29.37 -27.41 17.31
N ASP A 730 29.28 -27.88 16.07
CA ASP A 730 30.35 -28.63 15.39
C ASP A 730 30.27 -28.45 13.87
N LEU A 731 31.14 -29.15 13.14
CA LEU A 731 31.22 -29.10 11.68
C LEU A 731 30.36 -30.19 11.00
N SER A 732 29.35 -30.74 11.66
CA SER A 732 28.44 -31.71 11.02
C SER A 732 27.77 -31.08 9.80
N GLY A 733 27.74 -31.80 8.68
CA GLY A 733 27.25 -31.28 7.39
C GLY A 733 28.30 -30.49 6.59
N TRP A 734 29.54 -30.41 7.08
CA TRP A 734 30.66 -29.74 6.43
C TRP A 734 31.88 -30.64 6.26
N LYS A 735 32.62 -30.42 5.18
CA LYS A 735 33.83 -31.16 4.81
C LYS A 735 34.85 -30.25 4.12
N GLY A 736 36.07 -30.72 3.93
CA GLY A 736 37.12 -30.00 3.20
C GLY A 736 36.87 -30.02 1.70
N LEU A 737 37.27 -28.96 1.00
CA LEU A 737 37.13 -28.90 -0.45
C LEU A 737 38.10 -29.85 -1.16
N VAL A 738 37.58 -30.69 -2.07
CA VAL A 738 38.39 -31.54 -2.96
C VAL A 738 38.32 -31.00 -4.38
N GLU A 739 39.40 -30.35 -4.83
CA GLU A 739 39.53 -29.80 -6.19
C GLU A 739 38.35 -28.89 -6.63
N ASN A 740 38.38 -28.38 -7.86
CA ASN A 740 37.22 -27.71 -8.44
C ASN A 740 36.17 -28.74 -8.91
N PRO A 741 34.89 -28.35 -9.11
CA PRO A 741 33.82 -29.26 -9.51
C PRO A 741 34.10 -30.07 -10.80
N VAL A 742 34.81 -29.49 -11.79
CA VAL A 742 35.12 -30.17 -13.06
C VAL A 742 36.10 -31.31 -12.85
N ALA A 743 37.16 -31.09 -12.07
CA ALA A 743 38.14 -32.12 -11.74
C ALA A 743 37.55 -33.17 -10.80
N ARG A 744 36.81 -32.74 -9.78
CA ARG A 744 36.13 -33.61 -8.80
C ARG A 744 35.15 -34.56 -9.48
N GLY A 745 34.37 -34.06 -10.46
CA GLY A 745 33.39 -34.87 -11.20
C GLY A 745 34.00 -35.99 -12.05
N LYS A 746 35.31 -35.94 -12.34
CA LYS A 746 36.04 -36.98 -13.10
C LYS A 746 36.64 -38.08 -12.22
N MET A 747 36.60 -37.92 -10.89
CA MET A 747 37.17 -38.89 -9.96
C MET A 747 36.23 -40.07 -9.75
N ASP A 748 36.77 -41.29 -9.74
CA ASP A 748 36.05 -42.43 -9.22
C ASP A 748 35.86 -42.33 -7.69
N ALA A 749 34.89 -43.08 -7.15
CA ALA A 749 34.53 -43.02 -5.74
C ALA A 749 35.72 -43.32 -4.79
N LYS A 750 36.64 -44.22 -5.14
CA LYS A 750 37.78 -44.59 -4.29
C LYS A 750 38.79 -43.46 -4.25
N THR A 751 39.10 -42.88 -5.41
CA THR A 751 40.01 -41.73 -5.53
C THR A 751 39.46 -40.52 -4.79
N LEU A 752 38.18 -40.22 -4.97
CA LEU A 752 37.50 -39.11 -4.28
C LEU A 752 37.52 -39.28 -2.77
N ASN A 753 37.20 -40.47 -2.26
CA ASN A 753 37.22 -40.73 -0.80
C ASN A 753 38.60 -40.51 -0.18
N LYS A 754 39.67 -40.91 -0.86
CA LYS A 754 41.05 -40.69 -0.37
C LYS A 754 41.42 -39.20 -0.40
N ALA A 755 41.04 -38.49 -1.46
CA ALA A 755 41.26 -37.05 -1.55
C ALA A 755 40.46 -36.28 -0.48
N GLN A 756 39.23 -36.71 -0.19
CA GLN A 756 38.36 -36.13 0.82
C GLN A 756 38.98 -36.21 2.22
N GLN A 757 39.54 -37.36 2.61
CA GLN A 757 40.23 -37.49 3.91
C GLN A 757 41.35 -36.46 4.08
N LYS A 758 42.16 -36.25 3.03
CA LYS A 758 43.25 -35.26 3.05
C LYS A 758 42.71 -33.82 3.07
N ALA A 759 41.64 -33.53 2.34
CA ALA A 759 40.99 -32.23 2.34
C ALA A 759 40.41 -31.91 3.72
N ASP A 760 39.75 -32.87 4.37
CA ASP A 760 39.19 -32.72 5.72
C ASP A 760 40.28 -32.44 6.75
N GLU A 761 41.41 -33.16 6.70
CA GLU A 761 42.57 -32.90 7.55
C GLU A 761 43.14 -31.49 7.35
N ASN A 762 43.19 -31.00 6.10
CA ASN A 762 43.73 -29.68 5.80
C ASN A 762 42.78 -28.56 6.24
N MET A 763 41.48 -28.71 5.96
CA MET A 763 40.42 -27.77 6.36
C MET A 763 40.38 -27.60 7.89
N ARG A 764 40.53 -28.68 8.66
CA ARG A 764 40.52 -28.65 10.14
C ARG A 764 41.70 -27.90 10.77
N LYS A 765 42.72 -27.50 10.00
CA LYS A 765 43.79 -26.61 10.49
C LYS A 765 43.33 -25.17 10.70
N GLY A 766 42.26 -24.75 10.03
CA GLY A 766 41.75 -23.38 10.04
C GLY A 766 40.36 -23.23 10.59
N TRP A 767 39.49 -24.18 10.29
CA TRP A 767 38.09 -24.10 10.62
C TRP A 767 37.82 -24.72 11.98
N SER A 768 37.13 -23.96 12.82
CA SER A 768 36.75 -24.37 14.18
C SER A 768 35.43 -23.72 14.60
N VAL A 769 34.78 -24.31 15.60
CA VAL A 769 33.61 -23.69 16.25
C VAL A 769 34.07 -23.05 17.55
N LYS A 770 33.79 -21.75 17.72
CA LYS A 770 34.13 -20.98 18.93
C LYS A 770 32.94 -20.13 19.34
N ASP A 771 32.46 -20.30 20.57
CA ASP A 771 31.34 -19.53 21.15
C ASP A 771 30.07 -19.50 20.27
N GLY A 772 29.77 -20.64 19.62
CA GLY A 772 28.64 -20.74 18.70
C GLY A 772 28.87 -20.13 17.31
N LEU A 773 30.09 -19.70 17.00
CA LEU A 773 30.49 -19.14 15.70
C LEU A 773 31.30 -20.16 14.90
N LEU A 774 31.10 -20.18 13.59
CA LEU A 774 31.96 -20.90 12.65
C LEU A 774 33.10 -19.97 12.23
N VAL A 775 34.34 -20.34 12.59
CA VAL A 775 35.50 -19.45 12.48
C VAL A 775 36.58 -20.07 11.62
N PHE A 776 37.12 -19.28 10.71
CA PHE A 776 38.38 -19.55 10.02
C PHE A 776 39.52 -18.74 10.65
N GLY A 777 40.58 -19.43 11.06
CA GLY A 777 41.74 -18.85 11.76
C GLY A 777 42.89 -18.38 10.87
N GLY A 778 42.80 -18.51 9.54
CA GLY A 778 43.83 -18.05 8.59
C GLY A 778 44.77 -19.11 8.01
N ALA A 779 44.64 -20.38 8.39
CA ALA A 779 45.48 -21.47 7.85
C ALA A 779 44.62 -22.67 7.43
N GLY A 780 44.94 -23.39 6.36
CA GLY A 780 44.12 -24.51 5.88
C GLY A 780 43.47 -24.19 4.53
N ASP A 781 42.32 -24.79 4.25
CA ASP A 781 41.65 -24.72 2.95
C ASP A 781 40.15 -24.41 3.11
N ASN A 782 39.44 -24.22 1.99
CA ASN A 782 38.02 -23.93 1.94
C ASN A 782 37.19 -25.00 2.67
N LEU A 783 36.11 -24.54 3.30
CA LEU A 783 35.11 -25.37 3.96
C LEU A 783 33.88 -25.47 3.06
N CYS A 784 33.45 -26.66 2.70
CA CYS A 784 32.29 -26.84 1.84
C CYS A 784 31.22 -27.71 2.49
N THR A 785 29.98 -27.50 2.07
CA THR A 785 28.83 -28.31 2.49
C THR A 785 28.99 -29.76 2.02
N GLU A 786 28.54 -30.72 2.83
CA GLU A 786 28.50 -32.13 2.42
C GLU A 786 27.45 -32.35 1.32
N LYS A 787 26.27 -31.75 1.52
CA LYS A 787 25.13 -31.73 0.60
C LYS A 787 25.39 -30.75 -0.55
N LYS A 788 24.95 -31.12 -1.75
CA LYS A 788 24.91 -30.22 -2.91
C LYS A 788 23.58 -29.47 -2.93
N TYR A 789 23.61 -28.21 -3.35
CA TYR A 789 22.43 -27.38 -3.46
C TYR A 789 22.24 -26.90 -4.90
N ALA A 790 21.00 -27.01 -5.37
CA ALA A 790 20.55 -26.45 -6.64
C ALA A 790 20.12 -24.99 -6.43
N ASP A 791 18.83 -24.68 -6.60
CA ASP A 791 18.28 -23.35 -6.38
C ASP A 791 18.00 -23.15 -4.88
N PHE A 792 18.42 -22.02 -4.34
CA PHE A 792 18.29 -21.73 -2.92
C PHE A 792 18.27 -20.25 -2.61
N GLU A 793 17.75 -19.97 -1.42
CA GLU A 793 17.91 -18.71 -0.72
C GLU A 793 18.72 -18.94 0.55
N MET A 794 19.80 -18.19 0.74
CA MET A 794 20.73 -18.32 1.86
C MET A 794 20.76 -17.02 2.68
N LEU A 795 20.72 -17.17 4.00
CA LEU A 795 20.90 -16.11 4.98
C LEU A 795 22.20 -16.38 5.74
N VAL A 796 23.04 -15.36 5.92
CA VAL A 796 24.31 -15.49 6.62
C VAL A 796 24.74 -14.19 7.25
N ASP A 797 25.06 -14.24 8.54
CA ASP A 797 25.83 -13.19 9.19
C ASP A 797 27.33 -13.52 9.09
N TRP A 798 28.15 -12.53 8.73
CA TRP A 798 29.60 -12.66 8.66
C TRP A 798 30.32 -11.47 9.28
N LYS A 799 31.55 -11.70 9.74
CA LYS A 799 32.42 -10.67 10.32
C LYS A 799 33.88 -10.97 9.99
N ILE A 800 34.62 -9.94 9.59
CA ILE A 800 36.05 -10.00 9.29
C ILE A 800 36.86 -9.07 10.18
N THR A 801 38.17 -9.30 10.24
CA THR A 801 39.15 -8.37 10.82
C THR A 801 39.76 -7.47 9.76
N SER A 802 40.62 -6.52 10.17
CA SER A 802 41.39 -5.71 9.22
C SER A 802 42.19 -6.60 8.26
N GLN A 803 42.31 -6.15 7.03
CA GLN A 803 42.90 -6.87 5.89
C GLN A 803 42.11 -8.13 5.48
N GLY A 804 40.91 -8.33 6.04
CA GLY A 804 40.06 -9.49 5.78
C GLY A 804 39.75 -9.68 4.29
N ASP A 805 39.73 -10.94 3.89
CA ASP A 805 39.38 -11.40 2.54
C ASP A 805 38.73 -12.77 2.67
N ALA A 806 37.55 -12.94 2.09
CA ALA A 806 36.78 -14.16 2.09
C ALA A 806 35.74 -14.11 0.97
N GLY A 807 34.91 -15.14 0.91
CA GLY A 807 33.81 -15.21 -0.02
C GLY A 807 32.99 -16.46 0.17
N ILE A 808 31.84 -16.49 -0.48
CA ILE A 808 30.94 -17.64 -0.50
C ILE A 808 30.78 -18.07 -1.95
N TYR A 809 31.38 -19.21 -2.32
CA TYR A 809 31.17 -19.81 -3.63
C TYR A 809 29.78 -20.43 -3.71
N LEU A 810 29.04 -20.04 -4.73
CA LEU A 810 27.72 -20.59 -5.02
C LEU A 810 27.92 -21.77 -5.96
N ARG A 811 27.53 -22.98 -5.55
CA ARG A 811 27.74 -24.20 -6.36
C ARG A 811 29.20 -24.38 -6.81
N GLY A 812 30.14 -24.03 -5.92
CA GLY A 812 31.58 -24.08 -6.18
C GLY A 812 32.09 -23.16 -7.29
N SER A 813 31.30 -22.18 -7.77
CA SER A 813 31.69 -21.33 -8.91
C SER A 813 30.78 -20.12 -9.10
N PRO A 814 31.32 -18.91 -9.38
CA PRO A 814 32.21 -18.07 -8.58
C PRO A 814 31.63 -17.64 -7.22
N GLN A 815 32.31 -16.69 -6.56
CA GLN A 815 32.03 -16.30 -5.18
C GLN A 815 31.32 -14.95 -5.04
N VAL A 816 30.42 -14.88 -4.07
CA VAL A 816 29.98 -13.62 -3.47
C VAL A 816 31.11 -13.12 -2.58
N GLN A 817 31.71 -11.98 -2.94
CA GLN A 817 32.92 -11.46 -2.30
C GLN A 817 32.66 -10.89 -0.91
N ILE A 818 33.61 -11.10 0.01
CA ILE A 818 33.70 -10.47 1.33
C ILE A 818 35.11 -9.90 1.50
N TRP A 819 35.28 -8.61 1.79
CA TRP A 819 36.62 -8.05 2.00
C TRP A 819 36.63 -6.74 2.79
N ASP A 820 37.80 -6.39 3.31
CA ASP A 820 38.07 -5.09 3.90
C ASP A 820 38.12 -4.00 2.80
N THR A 821 37.13 -3.12 2.79
CA THR A 821 36.95 -2.09 1.76
C THR A 821 38.06 -1.03 1.74
N SER A 822 38.94 -1.01 2.75
CA SER A 822 40.12 -0.14 2.76
C SER A 822 41.26 -0.64 1.86
N ARG A 823 41.21 -1.89 1.39
CA ARG A 823 42.22 -2.49 0.48
C ARG A 823 42.02 -2.03 -0.96
N THR A 824 42.28 -0.76 -1.23
CA THR A 824 42.05 -0.13 -2.54
C THR A 824 42.95 -0.68 -3.65
N ASP A 825 44.09 -1.27 -3.29
CA ASP A 825 45.07 -1.86 -4.19
C ASP A 825 44.55 -3.11 -4.91
N VAL A 826 43.60 -3.83 -4.30
CA VAL A 826 42.95 -5.00 -4.88
C VAL A 826 41.52 -4.71 -5.38
N GLY A 827 41.11 -3.43 -5.36
CA GLY A 827 39.79 -3.01 -5.83
C GLY A 827 38.67 -3.14 -4.79
N ALA A 828 38.98 -3.37 -3.51
CA ALA A 828 37.98 -3.64 -2.47
C ALA A 828 37.07 -2.44 -2.11
N GLN A 829 37.42 -1.22 -2.55
CA GLN A 829 36.66 0.00 -2.28
C GLN A 829 35.25 0.00 -2.87
N VAL A 830 34.94 -0.93 -3.79
CA VAL A 830 33.60 -1.08 -4.36
C VAL A 830 32.61 -1.68 -3.36
N GLY A 831 33.08 -2.37 -2.32
CA GLY A 831 32.25 -3.04 -1.32
C GLY A 831 32.12 -4.55 -1.52
N SER A 832 31.52 -5.23 -0.54
CA SER A 832 31.26 -6.68 -0.59
C SER A 832 29.94 -7.01 -1.31
N GLY A 833 29.73 -8.29 -1.62
CA GLY A 833 28.48 -8.80 -2.22
C GLY A 833 28.49 -8.94 -3.74
N GLY A 834 29.53 -8.45 -4.43
CA GLY A 834 29.72 -8.66 -5.87
C GLY A 834 30.12 -10.09 -6.23
N LEU A 835 29.95 -10.47 -7.50
CA LEU A 835 30.26 -11.80 -8.05
C LEU A 835 31.68 -11.83 -8.61
N TYR A 836 32.66 -12.07 -7.73
CA TYR A 836 34.06 -12.02 -8.16
C TYR A 836 34.40 -13.18 -9.11
N ASN A 837 35.11 -12.88 -10.19
CA ASN A 837 35.39 -13.73 -11.35
C ASN A 837 34.26 -13.90 -12.40
N ASN A 838 33.14 -13.16 -12.29
CA ASN A 838 32.32 -12.86 -13.46
C ASN A 838 33.08 -11.89 -14.38
N GLN A 839 33.34 -12.28 -15.63
CA GLN A 839 34.08 -11.47 -16.61
C GLN A 839 33.20 -10.93 -17.73
N GLN A 840 32.17 -11.68 -18.13
CA GLN A 840 31.21 -11.33 -19.18
C GLN A 840 30.02 -10.56 -18.61
N HIS A 841 29.61 -10.88 -17.39
CA HIS A 841 28.50 -10.24 -16.68
C HIS A 841 29.02 -9.35 -15.54
N GLU A 842 28.12 -8.55 -14.95
CA GLU A 842 28.48 -7.64 -13.86
C GLU A 842 29.11 -8.40 -12.70
N SER A 843 30.22 -7.87 -12.18
CA SER A 843 30.95 -8.47 -11.05
C SER A 843 31.03 -7.54 -9.86
N LYS A 844 30.87 -6.22 -10.06
CA LYS A 844 30.95 -5.24 -8.98
C LYS A 844 29.60 -5.09 -8.30
N PRO A 845 29.58 -4.85 -6.98
CA PRO A 845 28.34 -4.52 -6.30
C PRO A 845 27.79 -3.17 -6.79
N LEU A 846 26.46 -3.04 -6.78
CA LEU A 846 25.74 -1.83 -7.17
C LEU A 846 25.97 -0.67 -6.18
N LYS A 847 26.23 -0.98 -4.90
CA LYS A 847 26.39 -0.02 -3.81
C LYS A 847 27.34 -0.56 -2.75
N LEU A 848 28.12 0.35 -2.14
CA LEU A 848 28.87 0.09 -0.91
C LEU A 848 27.88 0.06 0.27
N ALA A 849 27.74 -1.10 0.93
CA ALA A 849 26.79 -1.31 2.02
C ALA A 849 27.42 -2.00 3.25
N ASP A 850 28.73 -2.22 3.25
CA ASP A 850 29.49 -2.85 4.33
C ASP A 850 29.41 -2.05 5.65
N ASN A 851 29.26 -2.78 6.75
CA ASN A 851 29.52 -2.25 8.09
C ASN A 851 31.03 -2.15 8.35
N ALA A 852 31.39 -1.31 9.32
CA ALA A 852 32.78 -1.12 9.72
C ALA A 852 33.47 -2.44 10.10
N ILE A 853 34.79 -2.51 9.91
CA ILE A 853 35.61 -3.67 10.30
C ILE A 853 35.40 -4.00 11.78
N GLY A 854 35.20 -5.29 12.07
CA GLY A 854 34.87 -5.78 13.41
C GLY A 854 33.38 -5.76 13.76
N GLU A 855 32.52 -5.21 12.90
CA GLU A 855 31.06 -5.33 13.00
C GLU A 855 30.53 -6.50 12.16
N TRP A 856 29.36 -6.99 12.54
CA TRP A 856 28.65 -8.00 11.77
C TRP A 856 28.00 -7.40 10.52
N ASN A 857 27.99 -8.17 9.44
CA ASN A 857 27.27 -7.92 8.20
C ASN A 857 26.30 -9.07 7.95
N HIS A 858 25.25 -8.82 7.18
CA HIS A 858 24.25 -9.82 6.81
C HIS A 858 24.13 -9.92 5.28
N PHE A 859 24.29 -11.12 4.72
CA PHE A 859 23.84 -11.40 3.37
C PHE A 859 22.52 -12.16 3.34
N ARG A 860 21.69 -11.76 2.37
CA ARG A 860 20.63 -12.60 1.80
C ARG A 860 21.00 -12.85 0.34
N ILE A 861 21.28 -14.10 0.00
CA ILE A 861 21.71 -14.54 -1.33
C ILE A 861 20.63 -15.41 -1.94
N LEU A 862 20.19 -15.09 -3.14
CA LEU A 862 19.23 -15.86 -3.92
C LEU A 862 19.95 -16.40 -5.15
N MET A 863 20.04 -17.73 -5.27
CA MET A 863 20.61 -18.45 -6.41
C MET A 863 19.47 -19.23 -7.09
N GLN A 864 19.02 -18.78 -8.26
CA GLN A 864 17.91 -19.38 -9.00
C GLN A 864 18.31 -19.58 -10.47
N GLY A 865 18.20 -20.82 -10.98
CA GLY A 865 18.75 -21.15 -12.28
C GLY A 865 20.25 -20.87 -12.34
N ASP A 866 20.64 -19.94 -13.21
CA ASP A 866 21.99 -19.38 -13.32
C ASP A 866 22.11 -17.93 -12.83
N HIS A 867 21.08 -17.38 -12.21
CA HIS A 867 21.05 -15.99 -11.74
C HIS A 867 21.28 -15.87 -10.23
N VAL A 868 21.98 -14.81 -9.85
CA VAL A 868 22.27 -14.46 -8.46
C VAL A 868 21.76 -13.06 -8.13
N THR A 869 21.07 -12.96 -6.99
CA THR A 869 20.72 -11.69 -6.35
C THR A 869 21.29 -11.67 -4.93
N VAL A 870 21.94 -10.57 -4.54
CA VAL A 870 22.55 -10.40 -3.23
C VAL A 870 22.07 -9.11 -2.59
N TYR A 871 21.59 -9.22 -1.35
CA TYR A 871 21.37 -8.10 -0.45
C TYR A 871 22.44 -8.12 0.65
N LEU A 872 23.12 -7.00 0.86
CA LEU A 872 24.05 -6.77 1.96
C LEU A 872 23.43 -5.77 2.93
N ASN A 873 23.21 -6.19 4.18
CA ASN A 873 22.59 -5.37 5.22
C ASN A 873 21.22 -4.80 4.80
N GLY A 874 20.48 -5.56 3.98
CA GLY A 874 19.18 -5.17 3.42
C GLY A 874 19.25 -4.23 2.20
N VAL A 875 20.45 -3.89 1.73
CA VAL A 875 20.67 -3.11 0.51
C VAL A 875 20.95 -4.06 -0.66
N LEU A 876 20.22 -3.92 -1.76
CA LEU A 876 20.48 -4.67 -3.00
C LEU A 876 21.84 -4.28 -3.58
N VAL A 877 22.76 -5.25 -3.67
CA VAL A 877 24.13 -5.06 -4.16
C VAL A 877 24.45 -5.89 -5.40
N THR A 878 23.73 -6.97 -5.67
CA THR A 878 23.78 -7.69 -6.95
C THR A 878 22.35 -8.02 -7.35
N ASP A 879 21.96 -7.69 -8.57
CA ASP A 879 20.59 -7.79 -9.04
C ASP A 879 20.50 -8.73 -10.23
N ASN A 880 19.89 -9.90 -10.02
CA ASN A 880 19.54 -10.89 -11.03
C ASN A 880 20.64 -11.05 -12.10
N THR A 881 21.87 -11.34 -11.66
CA THR A 881 23.05 -11.39 -12.54
C THR A 881 23.40 -12.84 -12.88
N ILE A 882 23.62 -13.13 -14.16
CA ILE A 882 24.04 -14.45 -14.63
C ILE A 882 25.42 -14.79 -14.03
N LEU A 883 25.50 -15.96 -13.41
CA LEU A 883 26.69 -16.50 -12.80
C LEU A 883 27.44 -17.39 -13.79
N GLU A 884 28.69 -17.05 -14.08
CA GLU A 884 29.52 -17.77 -15.05
C GLU A 884 30.11 -19.06 -14.46
N ASN A 885 30.45 -20.04 -15.29
CA ASN A 885 31.31 -21.12 -14.84
C ASN A 885 32.77 -20.65 -14.82
N TYR A 886 33.28 -20.31 -13.64
CA TYR A 886 34.64 -19.80 -13.46
C TYR A 886 35.72 -20.82 -13.90
N TRP A 887 35.47 -22.11 -13.70
CA TRP A 887 36.46 -23.17 -13.93
C TRP A 887 36.55 -23.61 -15.39
N ASP A 888 35.42 -23.57 -16.11
CA ASP A 888 35.36 -23.83 -17.54
C ASP A 888 34.26 -22.95 -18.16
N ARG A 889 34.68 -21.80 -18.71
CA ARG A 889 33.78 -20.81 -19.31
C ARG A 889 33.06 -21.31 -20.57
N GLY A 890 33.46 -22.46 -21.11
CA GLY A 890 32.75 -23.13 -22.19
C GLY A 890 31.50 -23.87 -21.72
N LEU A 891 31.36 -24.11 -20.41
CA LEU A 891 30.25 -24.83 -19.81
C LEU A 891 29.26 -23.87 -19.13
N PRO A 892 27.96 -24.25 -19.05
CA PRO A 892 27.03 -23.56 -18.17
C PRO A 892 27.45 -23.68 -16.70
N ILE A 893 26.90 -22.81 -15.85
CA ILE A 893 27.05 -22.95 -14.40
C ILE A 893 26.51 -24.30 -13.93
N PHE A 894 27.12 -24.86 -12.87
CA PHE A 894 26.69 -26.16 -12.35
C PHE A 894 25.22 -26.10 -11.89
N PRO A 895 24.40 -27.09 -12.27
CA PRO A 895 23.00 -27.12 -11.87
C PRO A 895 22.86 -27.29 -10.36
N GLU A 896 23.70 -28.11 -9.75
CA GLU A 896 23.81 -28.24 -8.30
C GLU A 896 25.26 -28.53 -7.96
N GLU A 897 25.74 -27.97 -6.86
CA GLU A 897 27.04 -28.34 -6.28
C GLU A 897 27.12 -27.84 -4.83
N GLN A 898 28.23 -28.11 -4.16
CA GLN A 898 28.49 -27.65 -2.80
C GLN A 898 28.58 -26.12 -2.73
N ILE A 899 28.09 -25.55 -1.64
CA ILE A 899 28.40 -24.18 -1.22
C ILE A 899 29.73 -24.21 -0.47
N GLU A 900 30.63 -23.26 -0.77
CA GLU A 900 31.98 -23.22 -0.21
C GLU A 900 32.25 -21.88 0.47
N LEU A 901 32.77 -21.91 1.70
CA LEU A 901 33.26 -20.75 2.43
C LEU A 901 34.78 -20.65 2.19
N GLN A 902 35.20 -19.52 1.65
CA GLN A 902 36.59 -19.31 1.24
C GLN A 902 37.53 -19.18 2.44
N ALA A 903 38.69 -19.82 2.34
CA ALA A 903 39.82 -19.70 3.23
C ALA A 903 40.92 -18.83 2.55
N HIS A 904 40.96 -17.53 2.86
CA HIS A 904 41.91 -16.59 2.24
C HIS A 904 42.84 -15.92 3.26
N GLY A 905 43.52 -16.75 4.07
CA GLY A 905 44.62 -16.36 4.96
C GLY A 905 44.28 -15.46 6.16
N THR A 906 43.05 -14.94 6.25
CA THR A 906 42.64 -13.96 7.26
C THR A 906 41.45 -14.45 8.07
N TYR A 907 41.21 -13.85 9.24
CA TYR A 907 40.12 -14.25 10.12
C TYR A 907 38.76 -13.90 9.52
N VAL A 908 37.85 -14.89 9.50
CA VAL A 908 36.42 -14.67 9.24
C VAL A 908 35.59 -15.51 10.21
N ALA A 909 34.49 -14.93 10.69
CA ALA A 909 33.51 -15.61 11.52
C ALA A 909 32.13 -15.54 10.85
N TYR A 910 31.40 -16.65 10.92
CA TYR A 910 30.03 -16.79 10.43
C TYR A 910 29.08 -17.18 11.57
N ARG A 911 27.86 -16.66 11.52
CA ARG A 911 26.73 -17.11 12.36
C ARG A 911 25.43 -17.05 11.57
N ASP A 912 24.38 -17.63 12.14
CA ASP A 912 23.03 -17.60 11.56
C ASP A 912 23.01 -18.00 10.08
N LEU A 913 23.69 -19.13 9.78
CA LEU A 913 23.79 -19.70 8.44
C LEU A 913 22.56 -20.56 8.16
N TYR A 914 21.62 -20.03 7.39
CA TYR A 914 20.38 -20.72 7.03
C TYR A 914 20.22 -20.80 5.52
N ILE A 915 19.60 -21.88 5.05
CA ILE A 915 19.29 -22.10 3.65
C ILE A 915 17.84 -22.55 3.48
N LYS A 916 17.20 -22.11 2.41
CA LYS A 916 15.89 -22.57 1.96
C LYS A 916 16.03 -23.00 0.50
N GLU A 917 15.88 -24.29 0.23
CA GLU A 917 15.85 -24.78 -1.14
C GLU A 917 14.60 -24.29 -1.86
N ILE A 918 14.79 -23.90 -3.11
CA ILE A 918 13.73 -23.43 -4.01
C ILE A 918 13.48 -24.57 -5.00
N PRO A 919 12.22 -25.01 -5.18
CA PRO A 919 11.90 -26.02 -6.17
C PRO A 919 12.39 -25.60 -7.55
N ARG A 920 13.16 -26.49 -8.21
CA ARG A 920 13.67 -26.26 -9.55
C ARG A 920 12.90 -27.09 -10.58
N PRO A 921 12.53 -26.49 -11.74
CA PRO A 921 12.01 -27.22 -12.88
C PRO A 921 12.99 -28.31 -13.35
N LYS A 922 12.46 -29.44 -13.82
CA LYS A 922 13.28 -30.51 -14.38
C LYS A 922 13.84 -30.06 -15.73
N PRO A 923 15.17 -30.14 -15.98
CA PRO A 923 15.75 -29.76 -17.25
C PRO A 923 15.21 -30.62 -18.40
N PHE A 924 14.98 -29.99 -19.54
CA PHE A 924 14.71 -30.68 -20.79
C PHE A 924 15.92 -31.53 -21.22
N THR A 925 15.64 -32.73 -21.73
CA THR A 925 16.66 -33.64 -22.24
C THR A 925 16.27 -34.14 -23.62
N LEU A 926 17.25 -34.18 -24.53
CA LEU A 926 17.04 -34.79 -25.85
C LEU A 926 16.63 -36.25 -25.73
N SER A 927 15.69 -36.66 -26.58
CA SER A 927 15.39 -38.08 -26.78
C SER A 927 16.61 -38.82 -27.38
N GLU A 928 16.68 -40.14 -27.23
CA GLU A 928 17.76 -40.94 -27.82
C GLU A 928 17.81 -40.80 -29.36
N ALA A 929 16.66 -40.61 -30.00
CA ALA A 929 16.58 -40.31 -31.43
C ALA A 929 17.22 -38.96 -31.76
N GLU A 930 16.86 -37.90 -31.04
CA GLU A 930 17.42 -36.56 -31.26
C GLU A 930 18.93 -36.50 -30.98
N LYS A 931 19.41 -37.22 -29.95
CA LYS A 931 20.85 -37.37 -29.70
C LYS A 931 21.55 -38.03 -30.88
N LYS A 932 20.99 -39.12 -31.40
CA LYS A 932 21.55 -39.84 -32.56
C LYS A 932 21.52 -39.00 -33.83
N GLU A 933 20.50 -38.15 -33.99
CA GLU A 933 20.41 -37.20 -35.09
C GLU A 933 21.38 -36.01 -34.97
N GLY A 934 22.01 -35.80 -33.82
CA GLY A 934 22.97 -34.72 -33.61
C GLY A 934 22.35 -33.38 -33.20
N TYR A 935 21.15 -33.38 -32.58
CA TYR A 935 20.62 -32.17 -31.96
C TYR A 935 21.50 -31.70 -30.79
N LYS A 936 21.64 -30.38 -30.66
CA LYS A 936 22.23 -29.67 -29.52
C LYS A 936 21.13 -28.88 -28.83
N ILE A 937 21.06 -28.95 -27.50
CA ILE A 937 20.16 -28.11 -26.69
C ILE A 937 20.71 -26.68 -26.67
N LEU A 938 19.82 -25.70 -26.85
CA LEU A 938 20.09 -24.28 -26.68
C LEU A 938 19.44 -23.72 -25.41
N PHE A 939 18.35 -24.33 -24.93
CA PHE A 939 17.73 -23.97 -23.67
C PHE A 939 17.04 -25.20 -23.06
N ASP A 940 17.50 -25.61 -21.87
CA ASP A 940 16.93 -26.75 -21.14
C ASP A 940 15.96 -26.35 -20.02
N GLY A 941 15.66 -25.05 -19.89
CA GLY A 941 14.85 -24.51 -18.80
C GLY A 941 15.64 -24.08 -17.57
N THR A 942 16.97 -24.19 -17.57
CA THR A 942 17.75 -24.02 -16.34
C THR A 942 18.91 -23.04 -16.40
N ASN A 943 19.35 -22.64 -17.60
CA ASN A 943 20.40 -21.65 -17.80
C ASN A 943 20.30 -20.97 -19.18
N MET A 944 20.87 -19.78 -19.29
CA MET A 944 20.93 -18.93 -20.49
C MET A 944 22.26 -19.06 -21.26
N HIS A 945 23.06 -20.10 -21.01
CA HIS A 945 24.46 -20.17 -21.45
C HIS A 945 24.67 -20.08 -22.96
N GLU A 946 23.72 -20.54 -23.77
CA GLU A 946 23.83 -20.50 -25.24
C GLU A 946 23.29 -19.20 -25.85
N TRP A 947 22.90 -18.22 -25.02
CA TRP A 947 22.26 -16.98 -25.44
C TRP A 947 23.09 -15.72 -25.13
N THR A 948 22.86 -14.66 -25.90
CA THR A 948 23.44 -13.32 -25.76
C THR A 948 22.43 -12.27 -26.23
N GLY A 949 22.73 -10.97 -26.09
CA GLY A 949 21.82 -9.88 -26.43
C GLY A 949 20.95 -9.48 -25.24
N ASN A 950 19.63 -9.40 -25.42
CA ASN A 950 18.68 -8.93 -24.41
C ASN A 950 18.39 -9.99 -23.32
N THR A 951 19.39 -10.35 -22.51
CA THR A 951 19.24 -11.27 -21.36
C THR A 951 18.63 -10.60 -20.12
N LYS A 952 18.21 -9.33 -20.24
CA LYS A 952 17.57 -8.57 -19.17
C LYS A 952 16.04 -8.70 -19.19
N ASP A 953 15.44 -8.61 -20.38
CA ASP A 953 14.00 -8.83 -20.54
C ASP A 953 13.66 -10.30 -20.72
N TYR A 954 14.54 -11.07 -21.35
CA TYR A 954 14.40 -12.52 -21.49
C TYR A 954 15.00 -13.21 -20.27
N VAL A 955 14.14 -13.74 -19.39
CA VAL A 955 14.51 -14.37 -18.12
C VAL A 955 13.99 -15.81 -18.06
N ILE A 956 14.53 -16.59 -17.13
CA ILE A 956 14.04 -17.93 -16.85
C ILE A 956 12.90 -17.83 -15.83
N ASP A 957 11.74 -18.35 -16.17
CA ASP A 957 10.55 -18.36 -15.31
C ASP A 957 9.83 -19.71 -15.41
N GLU A 958 9.77 -20.41 -14.27
CA GLU A 958 9.24 -21.78 -14.15
C GLU A 958 9.78 -22.77 -15.21
N GLY A 959 11.04 -22.60 -15.62
CA GLY A 959 11.69 -23.46 -16.60
C GLY A 959 11.47 -23.06 -18.04
N ASN A 960 10.84 -21.90 -18.27
CA ASN A 960 10.60 -21.33 -19.59
C ASN A 960 11.47 -20.09 -19.78
N LEU A 961 11.86 -19.86 -21.03
CA LEU A 961 12.47 -18.60 -21.46
C LEU A 961 11.33 -17.61 -21.75
N VAL A 962 11.19 -16.58 -20.92
CA VAL A 962 10.05 -15.64 -21.00
C VAL A 962 10.56 -14.22 -21.22
N ILE A 963 10.01 -13.52 -22.20
CA ILE A 963 10.23 -12.08 -22.36
C ILE A 963 9.26 -11.27 -21.49
N TYR A 964 9.80 -10.42 -20.64
CA TYR A 964 9.08 -9.39 -19.87
C TYR A 964 9.54 -7.99 -20.32
N PRO A 965 8.82 -7.34 -21.27
CA PRO A 965 9.23 -6.05 -21.84
C PRO A 965 9.35 -4.89 -20.83
N THR A 966 8.82 -5.09 -19.62
CA THR A 966 8.84 -4.11 -18.53
C THR A 966 10.12 -4.14 -17.69
N ASN A 967 11.02 -5.10 -17.91
CA ASN A 967 12.27 -5.22 -17.14
C ASN A 967 13.33 -4.18 -17.55
N GLY A 968 13.06 -3.39 -18.60
CA GLY A 968 13.90 -2.27 -19.00
C GLY A 968 15.19 -2.67 -19.69
N GLY A 969 15.24 -3.85 -20.30
CA GLY A 969 16.16 -4.22 -21.36
C GLY A 969 15.70 -3.69 -22.73
N HIS A 970 16.55 -3.89 -23.74
CA HIS A 970 16.31 -3.45 -25.11
C HIS A 970 16.94 -4.43 -26.11
N GLY A 971 16.37 -4.50 -27.32
CA GLY A 971 16.86 -5.36 -28.40
C GLY A 971 16.40 -6.81 -28.30
N ASN A 972 17.06 -7.69 -29.06
CA ASN A 972 16.66 -9.08 -29.27
C ASN A 972 17.56 -10.05 -28.50
N LEU A 973 17.07 -11.27 -28.30
CA LEU A 973 17.87 -12.36 -27.76
C LEU A 973 18.43 -13.20 -28.92
N TYR A 974 19.73 -13.52 -28.90
CA TYR A 974 20.40 -14.27 -29.97
C TYR A 974 21.15 -15.47 -29.40
N THR A 975 21.32 -16.52 -30.21
CA THR A 975 22.26 -17.59 -29.93
C THR A 975 23.69 -17.06 -29.93
N LYS A 976 24.58 -17.60 -29.09
CA LYS A 976 26.01 -17.22 -29.12
C LYS A 976 26.69 -17.59 -30.44
N ASN A 977 26.33 -18.74 -31.01
CA ASN A 977 26.90 -19.22 -32.27
C ASN A 977 26.06 -18.78 -33.49
N GLU A 978 26.74 -18.65 -34.63
CA GLU A 978 26.10 -18.51 -35.94
C GLU A 978 25.83 -19.88 -36.57
N TYR A 979 24.80 -19.95 -37.41
CA TYR A 979 24.38 -21.16 -38.11
C TYR A 979 24.19 -20.88 -39.62
N LYS A 980 24.60 -21.84 -40.45
CA LYS A 980 24.41 -21.81 -41.92
C LYS A 980 23.12 -22.51 -42.34
N ASN A 981 23.15 -23.84 -42.29
CA ASN A 981 22.02 -24.73 -42.56
C ASN A 981 21.67 -25.47 -41.28
N PHE A 982 20.40 -25.49 -40.91
CA PHE A 982 19.98 -26.06 -39.64
C PHE A 982 18.50 -26.47 -39.61
N THR A 983 18.17 -27.35 -38.68
CA THR A 983 16.82 -27.58 -38.17
C THR A 983 16.74 -27.04 -36.75
N PHE A 984 15.82 -26.11 -36.49
CA PHE A 984 15.57 -25.52 -35.18
C PHE A 984 14.20 -25.96 -34.67
N ARG A 985 14.15 -26.52 -33.46
CA ARG A 985 12.93 -26.99 -32.81
C ARG A 985 12.74 -26.29 -31.48
N PHE A 986 11.54 -25.83 -31.22
CA PHE A 986 11.18 -25.16 -29.98
C PHE A 986 9.67 -25.23 -29.75
N GLU A 987 9.27 -25.01 -28.50
CA GLU A 987 7.88 -24.73 -28.18
C GLU A 987 7.72 -23.26 -27.82
N PHE A 988 6.57 -22.69 -28.17
CA PHE A 988 6.22 -21.32 -27.79
C PHE A 988 4.76 -21.21 -27.34
N GLN A 989 4.51 -20.29 -26.43
CA GLN A 989 3.18 -19.94 -25.94
C GLN A 989 2.99 -18.43 -26.06
N LEU A 990 1.92 -18.04 -26.78
CA LEU A 990 1.55 -16.65 -27.02
C LEU A 990 0.64 -16.13 -25.90
N THR A 991 0.75 -14.83 -25.61
CA THR A 991 -0.29 -14.05 -24.92
C THR A 991 -1.17 -13.30 -25.93
N PRO A 992 -2.35 -12.77 -25.55
CA PRO A 992 -3.22 -12.06 -26.49
C PRO A 992 -2.51 -10.88 -27.16
N GLY A 993 -2.57 -10.81 -28.49
CA GLY A 993 -1.90 -9.80 -29.30
C GLY A 993 -0.38 -9.89 -29.30
N ALA A 994 0.20 -11.03 -28.88
CA ALA A 994 1.64 -11.16 -28.81
C ALA A 994 2.30 -11.12 -30.19
N ASN A 995 3.41 -10.40 -30.27
CA ASN A 995 4.28 -10.32 -31.43
C ASN A 995 5.74 -10.55 -31.01
N ASN A 996 6.39 -11.44 -31.75
CA ASN A 996 7.81 -11.75 -31.69
C ASN A 996 8.23 -12.29 -33.07
N GLY A 997 9.49 -12.61 -33.26
CA GLY A 997 9.99 -13.25 -34.48
C GLY A 997 11.07 -14.25 -34.19
N LEU A 998 11.15 -15.31 -34.99
CA LEU A 998 12.35 -16.15 -35.05
C LEU A 998 13.29 -15.56 -36.10
N GLY A 999 14.27 -14.80 -35.64
CA GLY A 999 15.36 -14.33 -36.45
C GLY A 999 16.24 -15.50 -36.90
N VAL A 1000 16.53 -15.59 -38.19
CA VAL A 1000 17.42 -16.60 -38.77
C VAL A 1000 18.49 -15.92 -39.63
N ARG A 1001 19.74 -16.38 -39.51
CA ARG A 1001 20.91 -15.77 -40.14
C ARG A 1001 21.01 -14.26 -39.83
N ALA A 1002 20.63 -13.88 -38.63
CA ALA A 1002 20.60 -12.48 -38.18
C ALA A 1002 21.97 -12.04 -37.66
N PRO A 1003 22.47 -10.85 -38.03
CA PRO A 1003 23.59 -10.22 -37.32
C PRO A 1003 23.14 -9.72 -35.93
N LEU A 1004 24.10 -9.42 -35.04
CA LEU A 1004 23.80 -8.90 -33.69
C LEU A 1004 23.30 -7.46 -33.69
N GLU A 1005 23.59 -6.70 -34.74
CA GLU A 1005 23.22 -5.28 -34.88
C GLU A 1005 22.34 -5.04 -36.10
N GLY A 1006 21.53 -3.98 -36.05
CA GLY A 1006 20.57 -3.63 -37.09
C GLY A 1006 19.19 -4.23 -36.87
N ASP A 1007 18.27 -3.94 -37.79
CA ASP A 1007 16.92 -4.49 -37.78
C ASP A 1007 16.95 -5.95 -38.26
N ALA A 1008 17.01 -6.88 -37.30
CA ALA A 1008 17.17 -8.31 -37.55
C ALA A 1008 16.12 -8.90 -38.51
N ALA A 1009 14.94 -8.27 -38.62
CA ALA A 1009 13.92 -8.69 -39.58
C ALA A 1009 14.37 -8.50 -41.04
N TYR A 1010 15.16 -7.46 -41.34
CA TYR A 1010 15.62 -7.13 -42.71
C TYR A 1010 17.11 -7.41 -42.95
N VAL A 1011 17.98 -7.15 -41.97
CA VAL A 1011 19.43 -7.44 -42.08
C VAL A 1011 19.76 -8.90 -41.78
N GLY A 1012 18.84 -9.65 -41.19
CA GLY A 1012 18.76 -11.11 -41.20
C GLY A 1012 17.57 -11.58 -42.03
N MET A 1013 16.82 -12.55 -41.51
CA MET A 1013 15.47 -12.88 -41.95
C MET A 1013 14.62 -13.17 -40.72
N GLU A 1014 13.35 -12.78 -40.73
CA GLU A 1014 12.39 -13.10 -39.68
C GLU A 1014 11.39 -14.15 -40.15
N LEU A 1015 11.24 -15.21 -39.36
CA LEU A 1015 10.11 -16.13 -39.42
C LEU A 1015 9.11 -15.69 -38.35
N GLN A 1016 7.95 -15.21 -38.76
CA GLN A 1016 7.05 -14.48 -37.87
C GLN A 1016 6.49 -15.34 -36.72
N ILE A 1017 6.48 -14.82 -35.48
CA ILE A 1017 5.83 -15.42 -34.30
C ILE A 1017 4.73 -14.48 -33.78
N LEU A 1018 3.49 -14.72 -34.20
CA LEU A 1018 2.41 -13.74 -34.03
C LEU A 1018 1.09 -14.39 -33.61
N ASP A 1019 0.38 -13.74 -32.69
CA ASP A 1019 -1.05 -14.00 -32.47
C ASP A 1019 -1.86 -13.51 -33.68
N SER A 1020 -1.90 -14.34 -34.72
CA SER A 1020 -2.40 -13.98 -36.05
C SER A 1020 -3.88 -13.63 -36.09
N GLU A 1021 -4.63 -14.01 -35.05
CA GLU A 1021 -6.08 -13.79 -34.96
C GLU A 1021 -6.43 -12.59 -34.05
N ALA A 1022 -5.43 -11.88 -33.52
CA ALA A 1022 -5.65 -10.67 -32.75
C ALA A 1022 -6.18 -9.53 -33.64
N ASP A 1023 -7.21 -8.82 -33.16
CA ASP A 1023 -7.87 -7.72 -33.90
C ASP A 1023 -6.89 -6.63 -34.39
N ILE A 1024 -5.79 -6.42 -33.66
CA ILE A 1024 -4.74 -5.45 -34.01
C ILE A 1024 -3.97 -5.80 -35.29
N TYR A 1025 -4.06 -7.05 -35.77
CA TYR A 1025 -3.34 -7.58 -36.93
C TYR A 1025 -4.25 -7.95 -38.11
N LYS A 1026 -5.55 -7.64 -38.04
CA LYS A 1026 -6.54 -8.00 -39.08
C LYS A 1026 -6.24 -7.44 -40.48
N ASP A 1027 -5.51 -6.33 -40.55
CA ASP A 1027 -5.19 -5.60 -41.78
C ASP A 1027 -3.76 -5.88 -42.28
N LEU A 1028 -3.06 -6.89 -41.72
CA LEU A 1028 -1.74 -7.30 -42.20
C LEU A 1028 -1.83 -7.97 -43.57
N HIS A 1029 -0.77 -7.82 -44.37
CA HIS A 1029 -0.59 -8.58 -45.59
C HIS A 1029 -0.24 -10.04 -45.30
N ASP A 1030 -0.57 -10.94 -46.23
CA ASP A 1030 -0.40 -12.39 -46.04
C ASP A 1030 1.04 -12.80 -45.68
N TYR A 1031 2.06 -12.06 -46.16
CA TYR A 1031 3.48 -12.29 -45.87
C TYR A 1031 3.94 -11.77 -44.49
N GLN A 1032 3.04 -11.25 -43.66
CA GLN A 1032 3.34 -10.70 -42.32
C GLN A 1032 2.74 -11.53 -41.18
N TYR A 1033 1.92 -12.54 -41.48
CA TYR A 1033 1.32 -13.42 -40.47
C TYR A 1033 2.28 -14.54 -40.05
N HIS A 1034 1.96 -15.20 -38.92
CA HIS A 1034 2.79 -16.24 -38.32
C HIS A 1034 3.28 -17.30 -39.32
N GLY A 1035 4.55 -17.69 -39.16
CA GLY A 1035 5.23 -18.65 -40.02
C GLY A 1035 5.65 -18.09 -41.38
N SER A 1036 5.28 -16.87 -41.76
CA SER A 1036 5.78 -16.27 -43.00
C SER A 1036 7.25 -15.92 -42.87
N VAL A 1037 8.00 -16.03 -43.97
CA VAL A 1037 9.27 -15.31 -44.11
C VAL A 1037 8.91 -13.85 -44.34
N TYR A 1038 9.10 -13.01 -43.33
CA TYR A 1038 8.52 -11.69 -43.25
C TYR A 1038 8.88 -10.83 -44.47
N GLY A 1039 7.89 -10.38 -45.22
CA GLY A 1039 8.09 -9.57 -46.45
C GLY A 1039 8.47 -10.38 -47.70
N VAL A 1040 8.60 -11.71 -47.61
CA VAL A 1040 9.18 -12.55 -48.68
C VAL A 1040 8.23 -13.68 -49.11
N ILE A 1041 7.89 -14.60 -48.21
CA ILE A 1041 7.12 -15.82 -48.52
C ILE A 1041 5.97 -15.95 -47.52
N PRO A 1042 4.69 -15.90 -47.95
CA PRO A 1042 3.55 -16.09 -47.06
C PRO A 1042 3.41 -17.56 -46.63
N ALA A 1043 3.03 -17.78 -45.37
CA ALA A 1043 2.71 -19.10 -44.84
C ALA A 1043 1.21 -19.40 -44.82
N LYS A 1044 0.86 -20.69 -44.70
CA LYS A 1044 -0.52 -21.12 -44.48
C LYS A 1044 -0.97 -20.76 -43.06
N ARG A 1045 -2.14 -20.13 -42.96
CA ARG A 1045 -2.78 -19.73 -41.69
C ARG A 1045 -3.65 -20.84 -41.10
N GLY A 1046 -4.05 -20.68 -39.84
CA GLY A 1046 -5.05 -21.52 -39.16
C GLY A 1046 -4.52 -22.74 -38.42
N PHE A 1047 -3.20 -22.84 -38.23
CA PHE A 1047 -2.53 -24.00 -37.58
C PHE A 1047 -1.99 -23.69 -36.17
N LEU A 1048 -2.11 -22.44 -35.71
CA LEU A 1048 -1.82 -22.06 -34.33
C LEU A 1048 -2.86 -22.68 -33.38
N LYS A 1049 -2.41 -23.15 -32.22
CA LYS A 1049 -3.29 -23.46 -31.11
C LYS A 1049 -3.83 -22.17 -30.47
N PRO A 1050 -4.94 -22.25 -29.70
CA PRO A 1050 -5.45 -21.11 -28.94
C PRO A 1050 -4.36 -20.43 -28.09
N VAL A 1051 -4.46 -19.10 -27.96
CA VAL A 1051 -3.59 -18.30 -27.09
C VAL A 1051 -3.58 -18.88 -25.66
N GLY A 1052 -2.40 -18.98 -25.07
CA GLY A 1052 -2.19 -19.67 -23.79
C GLY A 1052 -1.89 -21.17 -23.91
N GLU A 1053 -2.02 -21.79 -25.09
CA GLU A 1053 -1.54 -23.16 -25.32
C GLU A 1053 -0.13 -23.19 -25.95
N TRP A 1054 0.60 -24.26 -25.69
CA TRP A 1054 1.94 -24.47 -26.25
C TRP A 1054 1.87 -24.99 -27.68
N ASN A 1055 2.46 -24.23 -28.59
CA ASN A 1055 2.71 -24.60 -29.98
C ASN A 1055 4.08 -25.25 -30.12
N VAL A 1056 4.21 -26.22 -31.01
CA VAL A 1056 5.50 -26.85 -31.37
C VAL A 1056 5.86 -26.43 -32.79
N GLU A 1057 7.05 -25.87 -32.99
CA GLU A 1057 7.53 -25.43 -34.30
C GLU A 1057 8.89 -26.06 -34.64
N GLU A 1058 9.01 -26.50 -35.89
CA GLU A 1058 10.26 -26.90 -36.51
C GLU A 1058 10.52 -26.01 -37.73
N ALA A 1059 11.61 -25.25 -37.69
CA ALA A 1059 12.09 -24.45 -38.81
C ALA A 1059 13.36 -25.08 -39.40
N ILE A 1060 13.29 -25.45 -40.68
CA ILE A 1060 14.41 -25.97 -41.46
C ILE A 1060 14.87 -24.86 -42.41
N VAL A 1061 16.13 -24.48 -42.30
CA VAL A 1061 16.78 -23.52 -43.17
C VAL A 1061 17.94 -24.25 -43.86
N ASP A 1062 17.82 -24.53 -45.15
CA ASP A 1062 18.81 -25.28 -45.92
C ASP A 1062 19.11 -24.59 -47.26
N GLY A 1063 20.27 -23.96 -47.37
CA GLY A 1063 20.62 -23.12 -48.51
C GLY A 1063 19.66 -21.94 -48.63
N THR A 1064 18.91 -21.85 -49.73
CA THR A 1064 17.83 -20.87 -49.95
C THR A 1064 16.45 -21.41 -49.60
N HIS A 1065 16.36 -22.69 -49.26
CA HIS A 1065 15.10 -23.34 -48.95
C HIS A 1065 14.75 -23.16 -47.46
N ILE A 1066 13.53 -22.71 -47.18
CA ILE A 1066 12.97 -22.58 -45.84
C ILE A 1066 11.72 -23.42 -45.76
N LYS A 1067 11.63 -24.24 -44.71
CA LYS A 1067 10.44 -25.04 -44.40
C LYS A 1067 10.07 -24.89 -42.94
N ILE A 1068 8.79 -24.63 -42.67
CA ILE A 1068 8.26 -24.49 -41.31
C ILE A 1068 7.13 -25.50 -41.11
N THR A 1069 7.27 -26.31 -40.07
CA THR A 1069 6.25 -27.25 -39.60
C THR A 1069 5.74 -26.77 -38.25
N LEU A 1070 4.46 -26.40 -38.19
CA LEU A 1070 3.78 -25.96 -36.98
C LEU A 1070 2.77 -27.03 -36.54
N ASN A 1071 2.87 -27.49 -35.29
CA ASN A 1071 1.97 -28.49 -34.70
C ASN A 1071 1.79 -29.73 -35.59
N GLY A 1072 2.87 -30.17 -36.24
CA GLY A 1072 2.89 -31.32 -37.15
C GLY A 1072 2.43 -31.05 -38.59
N THR A 1073 2.07 -29.81 -38.93
CA THR A 1073 1.65 -29.42 -40.29
C THR A 1073 2.65 -28.50 -40.96
N VAL A 1074 3.04 -28.81 -42.20
CA VAL A 1074 3.90 -27.94 -43.02
C VAL A 1074 3.10 -26.72 -43.48
N ILE A 1075 3.43 -25.56 -42.90
CA ILE A 1075 2.75 -24.28 -43.17
C ILE A 1075 3.51 -23.42 -44.17
N LEU A 1076 4.83 -23.61 -44.29
CA LEU A 1076 5.66 -22.96 -45.30
C LEU A 1076 6.68 -23.99 -45.82
N ASP A 1077 6.86 -24.03 -47.14
CA ASP A 1077 7.83 -24.88 -47.84
C ASP A 1077 8.19 -24.13 -49.14
N GLY A 1078 9.27 -23.35 -49.11
CA GLY A 1078 9.55 -22.36 -50.15
C GLY A 1078 11.02 -21.97 -50.28
N ASP A 1079 11.36 -21.35 -51.41
CA ASP A 1079 12.73 -20.99 -51.78
C ASP A 1079 12.88 -19.46 -51.92
N ILE A 1080 13.78 -18.86 -51.13
CA ILE A 1080 14.05 -17.41 -51.16
C ILE A 1080 14.91 -16.98 -52.36
N ALA A 1081 15.38 -17.91 -53.21
CA ALA A 1081 16.25 -17.62 -54.36
C ALA A 1081 15.64 -16.62 -55.34
N ASP A 1082 14.32 -16.66 -55.53
CA ASP A 1082 13.62 -15.71 -56.39
C ASP A 1082 13.68 -14.29 -55.80
N ALA A 1083 13.35 -14.13 -54.52
CA ALA A 1083 13.40 -12.84 -53.84
C ALA A 1083 14.83 -12.28 -53.75
N ARG A 1084 15.85 -13.14 -53.60
CA ARG A 1084 17.27 -12.74 -53.67
C ARG A 1084 17.63 -12.07 -55.00
N LYS A 1085 17.03 -12.53 -56.10
CA LYS A 1085 17.35 -12.08 -57.46
C LYS A 1085 16.45 -10.94 -57.92
N ASN A 1086 15.16 -11.02 -57.63
CA ASN A 1086 14.12 -10.20 -58.23
C ASN A 1086 13.51 -9.18 -57.24
N GLY A 1087 13.94 -9.19 -55.98
CA GLY A 1087 13.40 -8.32 -54.92
C GLY A 1087 12.25 -8.98 -54.14
N THR A 1088 11.91 -8.43 -52.99
CA THR A 1088 10.85 -8.94 -52.10
C THR A 1088 9.46 -8.51 -52.55
N ILE A 1089 8.43 -9.25 -52.11
CA ILE A 1089 7.03 -8.95 -52.44
C ILE A 1089 6.54 -7.66 -51.76
N ASP A 1090 7.18 -7.22 -50.68
CA ASP A 1090 6.90 -5.95 -50.00
C ASP A 1090 7.66 -4.74 -50.58
N HIS A 1091 8.49 -4.97 -51.60
CA HIS A 1091 9.32 -3.98 -52.28
C HIS A 1091 10.34 -3.22 -51.40
N LYS A 1092 10.67 -3.75 -50.22
CA LYS A 1092 11.71 -3.20 -49.35
C LYS A 1092 13.07 -3.83 -49.62
N GLU A 1093 14.14 -3.11 -49.30
CA GLU A 1093 15.47 -3.72 -49.30
C GLU A 1093 15.59 -4.72 -48.14
N HIS A 1094 15.96 -5.95 -48.48
CA HIS A 1094 16.09 -7.04 -47.50
C HIS A 1094 17.50 -7.64 -47.60
N PRO A 1095 18.55 -6.92 -47.13
CA PRO A 1095 19.93 -7.32 -47.32
C PRO A 1095 20.26 -8.70 -46.73
N GLY A 1096 19.60 -9.08 -45.63
CA GLY A 1096 19.82 -10.36 -44.96
C GLY A 1096 19.37 -11.58 -45.76
N LEU A 1097 18.59 -11.40 -46.83
CA LEU A 1097 18.36 -12.48 -47.79
C LEU A 1097 19.67 -13.01 -48.34
N LYS A 1098 20.73 -12.20 -48.47
CA LYS A 1098 22.03 -12.63 -49.00
C LYS A 1098 22.92 -13.31 -47.96
N ASN A 1099 22.55 -13.31 -46.69
CA ASN A 1099 23.35 -13.93 -45.64
C ASN A 1099 23.38 -15.45 -45.83
N GLU A 1100 24.58 -16.02 -45.72
CA GLU A 1100 24.77 -17.47 -45.68
C GLU A 1100 24.85 -17.99 -44.25
N THR A 1101 25.32 -17.16 -43.30
CA THR A 1101 25.43 -17.48 -41.87
C THR A 1101 24.86 -16.34 -41.03
N GLY A 1102 24.56 -16.64 -39.77
CA GLY A 1102 24.22 -15.64 -38.76
C GLY A 1102 23.54 -16.30 -37.56
N HIS A 1103 23.15 -15.51 -36.57
CA HIS A 1103 22.54 -15.99 -35.34
C HIS A 1103 21.09 -16.43 -35.56
N ILE A 1104 20.61 -17.30 -34.67
CA ILE A 1104 19.19 -17.56 -34.46
C ILE A 1104 18.76 -16.70 -33.28
N GLY A 1105 17.60 -16.04 -33.33
CA GLY A 1105 17.18 -15.17 -32.24
C GLY A 1105 15.67 -15.01 -32.08
N PHE A 1106 15.27 -14.52 -30.91
CA PHE A 1106 13.90 -14.09 -30.64
C PHE A 1106 13.81 -12.57 -30.70
N LEU A 1107 13.04 -12.09 -31.66
CA LEU A 1107 12.91 -10.69 -32.04
C LEU A 1107 11.74 -10.08 -31.25
N GLY A 1108 12.02 -9.54 -30.07
CA GLY A 1108 10.95 -9.10 -29.15
C GLY A 1108 10.23 -7.85 -29.63
N HIS A 1109 8.89 -7.86 -29.65
CA HIS A 1109 8.06 -6.71 -30.02
C HIS A 1109 7.13 -6.24 -28.89
N GLY A 1110 7.69 -6.08 -27.68
CA GLY A 1110 6.97 -5.47 -26.56
C GLY A 1110 5.81 -6.31 -25.99
N SER A 1111 5.76 -7.60 -26.33
CA SER A 1111 4.76 -8.56 -25.85
C SER A 1111 5.40 -9.66 -25.02
N ILE A 1112 4.64 -10.26 -24.11
CA ILE A 1112 5.08 -11.45 -23.36
C ILE A 1112 4.94 -12.68 -24.25
N VAL A 1113 6.01 -13.44 -24.41
CA VAL A 1113 6.03 -14.73 -25.10
C VAL A 1113 6.87 -15.68 -24.27
N ARG A 1114 6.45 -16.94 -24.19
CA ARG A 1114 7.19 -17.99 -23.49
C ARG A 1114 7.73 -19.00 -24.48
N PHE A 1115 8.96 -19.45 -24.27
CA PHE A 1115 9.65 -20.44 -25.09
C PHE A 1115 10.19 -21.57 -24.19
N ARG A 1116 10.26 -22.80 -24.71
CA ARG A 1116 10.92 -23.92 -24.02
C ARG A 1116 11.38 -25.00 -25.00
N ASP A 1117 12.12 -25.98 -24.47
CA ASP A 1117 12.61 -27.16 -25.19
C ASP A 1117 13.37 -26.81 -26.48
N ILE A 1118 14.26 -25.82 -26.39
CA ILE A 1118 14.88 -25.20 -27.57
C ILE A 1118 16.13 -25.98 -27.97
N ARG A 1119 16.19 -26.44 -29.21
CA ARG A 1119 17.30 -27.26 -29.74
C ARG A 1119 17.52 -27.04 -31.23
N VAL A 1120 18.76 -27.27 -31.67
CA VAL A 1120 19.21 -27.06 -33.05
C VAL A 1120 20.02 -28.25 -33.55
N LYS A 1121 19.86 -28.61 -34.82
CA LYS A 1121 20.67 -29.59 -35.54
C LYS A 1121 21.24 -28.93 -36.78
N THR A 1122 22.56 -28.87 -36.91
CA THR A 1122 23.22 -28.40 -38.14
C THR A 1122 23.02 -29.43 -39.26
N LEU A 1123 22.81 -28.97 -40.50
CA LEU A 1123 22.56 -29.81 -41.69
C LEU A 1123 23.79 -29.93 -42.59
#